data_AF-A0A0X3PG01-F1
#
_entry.id   AF-A0A0X3PG01-F1
#
_cell.length_a   1.000
_cell.length_b   1.000
_cell.length_c   1.000
_cell.angle_alpha   90.00
_cell.angle_beta   90.00
_cell.angle_gamma   90.00
#
_symmetry.space_group_name_H-M   'P 1'
#
loop_
_entity.id
_entity.type
_entity.pdbx_description
1 polymer ?
#
loop_
_entity_poly.entity_id
_entity_poly.type
_entity_poly.pdbx_seq_one_letter_code
_entity_poly.pdbx_strand_id
1 'polypeptide(L)'
;SFSRLALFRVSVVGVIRRGCHITFEMSFSRLALRSFVPQYRLLRTGFGISRVSQALSYKVPLRFSSTTNTNEELLTGPMQAKTFAADTRMLLDIVAKSLYSDKEVFIRELISNASDAVERLRFLQTSGAAVPGEGPLEIHVRTCEEKRLLIIQDNGIGMTAEEMEANLGTIAKSGSREYLSQIKANPKSSNDSANIIGRFGVGFYAAFMVADDVEVFSRSQSSPENYATGGHVWNSKGITGTFEMGTADNVSPGTKIVLHLKEDAANFCKEPVVESIIRKYSNFIGVPVFLNGKQLNVVEPLWCKDPSKVREEEYKSFYQFLSGNTFDSPRYRTTFQTDSPINLRALLFVPSMKPTIFDLAKDGEAGISLYSRKVLLMSKAEKLLPRWLRFVRGVVDSEDIPLNLSRELLQDHGLIHRINRILTARILRFLLTEAKRNPKEFSNFLSDFGLYLKEGIVTETDQSTREDIARVLRYESSALPVGELTSFDEYASRMRAGERNIYFLSAPNRHLAEASPYFEAIRKKSPDTEVLFLYEPYDELVLMNLGQYDKKNLSSVEKLLSEDASNIDSVDPESAVGLTQAEANSLTKWAEQALNMKVKKVKVTRRLTSHPCLVSIREAGAMRHLLRTSLAGRPAAEKYQAMEPVLELNPQHTLVQYLYKLSSSDSQEDKVLATALIDCLLDNAMAHAGLLEEVRETTERITQLLTLLVERFSGSKTA
;
A
#
# COMPACT_ATOMS: atom_id res chain seq x y z
N SER A 1 34.52 -14.97 8.22
CA SER A 1 35.02 -15.85 9.29
C SER A 1 34.61 -15.24 10.63
N PHE A 2 33.94 -16.05 11.45
CA PHE A 2 33.43 -15.80 12.82
C PHE A 2 32.30 -14.78 13.05
N SER A 3 31.11 -15.36 13.01
CA SER A 3 29.85 -15.06 13.70
C SER A 3 29.98 -14.83 15.21
N ARG A 4 29.09 -13.97 15.76
CA ARG A 4 28.49 -14.11 17.10
C ARG A 4 27.17 -13.32 17.21
N LEU A 5 26.07 -14.01 16.89
CA LEU A 5 24.75 -13.72 17.45
C LEU A 5 24.79 -14.06 18.95
N ALA A 6 24.28 -13.16 19.81
CA ALA A 6 23.92 -13.51 21.17
C ALA A 6 22.43 -13.86 21.22
N LEU A 7 22.13 -15.16 21.26
CA LEU A 7 20.82 -15.69 21.61
C LEU A 7 20.57 -15.47 23.11
N PHE A 8 19.50 -14.76 23.46
CA PHE A 8 18.94 -14.82 24.81
C PHE A 8 18.21 -16.15 24.97
N ARG A 9 18.75 -17.04 25.81
CA ARG A 9 18.12 -18.30 26.20
C ARG A 9 17.36 -18.06 27.50
N VAL A 10 16.04 -17.98 27.42
CA VAL A 10 15.17 -18.08 28.61
C VAL A 10 15.01 -19.57 28.91
N SER A 11 15.61 -20.05 29.99
CA SER A 11 15.42 -21.42 30.48
C SER A 11 14.41 -21.39 31.62
N VAL A 12 13.19 -21.87 31.36
CA VAL A 12 12.19 -22.20 32.38
C VAL A 12 12.41 -23.67 32.75
N VAL A 13 12.91 -23.94 33.95
CA VAL A 13 12.98 -25.30 34.50
C VAL A 13 11.88 -25.42 35.53
N GLY A 14 10.77 -26.09 35.16
CA GLY A 14 9.71 -26.45 36.08
C GLY A 14 9.88 -27.91 36.52
N VAL A 15 10.11 -28.14 37.81
CA VAL A 15 10.03 -29.47 38.44
C VAL A 15 8.66 -29.59 39.12
N ILE A 16 7.83 -30.52 38.66
CA ILE A 16 6.52 -30.81 39.26
C ILE A 16 6.74 -31.71 40.49
N ARG A 17 6.43 -31.19 41.69
CA ARG A 17 6.10 -32.02 42.86
C ARG A 17 4.78 -31.54 43.46
N ARG A 18 3.89 -32.51 43.72
CA ARG A 18 2.52 -32.30 44.21
C ARG A 18 2.51 -31.55 45.53
N GLY A 19 1.69 -30.50 45.59
CA GLY A 19 1.17 -29.90 46.83
C GLY A 19 2.12 -28.94 47.55
N CYS A 20 2.24 -27.70 47.06
CA CYS A 20 2.34 -26.46 47.85
C CYS A 20 2.50 -25.24 46.91
N HIS A 21 2.04 -24.07 47.37
CA HIS A 21 1.94 -22.79 46.63
C HIS A 21 3.22 -22.35 45.89
N ILE A 22 3.03 -21.76 44.70
CA ILE A 22 4.10 -21.14 43.87
C ILE A 22 4.12 -19.64 44.13
N THR A 23 5.25 -19.12 44.63
CA THR A 23 5.59 -17.68 44.64
C THR A 23 6.72 -17.42 43.63
N PHE A 24 6.59 -16.38 42.81
CA PHE A 24 7.63 -15.95 41.87
C PHE A 24 8.35 -14.72 42.44
N GLU A 25 9.67 -14.83 42.65
CA GLU A 25 10.53 -13.70 43.01
C GLU A 25 11.44 -13.36 41.81
N MET A 26 11.37 -12.14 41.30
CA MET A 26 12.29 -11.62 40.28
C MET A 26 13.35 -10.74 40.94
N SER A 27 14.63 -11.11 40.82
CA SER A 27 15.77 -10.31 41.25
C SER A 27 16.56 -9.81 40.04
N PHE A 28 16.78 -8.49 39.96
CA PHE A 28 17.63 -7.86 38.94
C PHE A 28 18.96 -7.42 39.57
N SER A 29 20.05 -8.08 39.18
CA SER A 29 21.41 -7.71 39.58
C SER A 29 21.94 -6.56 38.72
N ARG A 30 22.34 -5.45 39.35
CA ARG A 30 23.13 -4.37 38.72
C ARG A 30 24.55 -4.85 38.44
N LEU A 31 25.05 -4.70 37.22
CA LEU A 31 26.50 -4.69 36.96
C LEU A 31 26.90 -3.49 36.11
N ALA A 32 27.97 -2.85 36.57
CA ALA A 32 28.54 -1.61 36.08
C ALA A 32 29.27 -1.77 34.73
N LEU A 33 29.11 -0.79 33.84
CA LEU A 33 29.94 -0.61 32.65
C LEU A 33 30.64 0.75 32.73
N ARG A 34 31.92 0.70 33.12
CA ARG A 34 32.92 1.74 32.81
C ARG A 34 33.49 1.47 31.41
N SER A 35 33.93 2.56 30.79
CA SER A 35 34.79 2.69 29.59
C SER A 35 34.18 2.35 28.22
N PHE A 36 33.93 3.37 27.38
CA PHE A 36 34.88 3.89 26.37
C PHE A 36 34.28 5.14 25.66
N VAL A 37 34.90 6.31 25.85
CA VAL A 37 34.73 7.53 25.03
C VAL A 37 36.14 8.01 24.66
N PRO A 38 36.43 8.36 23.40
CA PRO A 38 37.78 8.71 22.98
C PRO A 38 38.11 10.19 23.26
N GLN A 39 39.30 10.34 23.85
CA GLN A 39 40.29 11.42 23.78
C GLN A 39 39.90 12.76 23.12
N TYR A 40 39.99 13.84 23.91
CA TYR A 40 40.54 15.12 23.44
C TYR A 40 41.52 15.71 24.49
N ARG A 41 42.59 16.30 23.94
CA ARG A 41 43.86 16.73 24.55
C ARG A 41 43.75 17.77 25.67
N LEU A 42 44.61 17.56 26.68
CA LEU A 42 45.03 18.52 27.71
C LEU A 42 45.95 19.62 27.15
N LEU A 43 45.76 20.85 27.64
CA LEU A 43 46.83 21.80 27.90
C LEU A 43 46.81 22.15 29.39
N ARG A 44 47.95 21.89 30.06
CA ARG A 44 48.24 22.18 31.46
C ARG A 44 48.59 23.66 31.63
N THR A 45 48.06 24.30 32.67
CA THR A 45 48.82 25.18 33.57
C THR A 45 48.21 25.04 34.97
N GLY A 46 49.06 24.77 35.97
CA GLY A 46 48.63 24.40 37.32
C GLY A 46 48.58 25.60 38.27
N PHE A 47 47.80 25.46 39.34
CA PHE A 47 48.12 25.92 40.70
C PHE A 47 47.09 25.34 41.70
N GLY A 48 47.59 24.87 42.85
CA GLY A 48 46.97 25.03 44.17
C GLY A 48 45.66 24.28 44.50
N ILE A 49 45.77 23.33 45.42
CA ILE A 49 44.67 22.67 46.12
C ILE A 49 44.01 23.64 47.11
N SER A 50 42.69 23.86 46.99
CA SER A 50 41.80 24.09 48.13
C SER A 50 40.38 23.64 47.81
N ARG A 51 39.86 22.67 48.57
CA ARG A 51 38.47 22.20 48.51
C ARG A 51 37.50 23.35 48.83
N VAL A 52 36.74 23.78 47.84
CA VAL A 52 35.43 24.42 48.03
C VAL A 52 34.49 23.85 46.97
N SER A 53 33.59 22.96 47.38
CA SER A 53 32.53 22.42 46.53
C SER A 53 31.39 23.44 46.45
N GLN A 54 31.50 24.41 45.55
CA GLN A 54 30.35 25.19 45.11
C GLN A 54 29.80 24.60 43.81
N ALA A 55 28.74 23.82 43.94
CA ALA A 55 27.92 23.42 42.81
C ALA A 55 27.15 24.65 42.31
N LEU A 56 27.58 25.21 41.18
CA LEU A 56 26.77 26.12 40.37
C LEU A 56 25.58 25.33 39.80
N SER A 57 24.52 25.25 40.60
CA SER A 57 23.19 24.90 40.14
C SER A 57 22.68 26.08 39.32
N TYR A 58 22.62 25.92 37.99
CA TYR A 58 21.72 26.74 37.18
C TYR A 58 20.29 26.35 37.54
N LYS A 59 19.76 26.99 38.59
CA LYS A 59 18.32 27.05 38.86
C LYS A 59 17.71 27.95 37.79
N VAL A 60 17.22 27.35 36.71
CA VAL A 60 16.08 27.95 36.00
C VAL A 60 14.92 27.90 37.01
N PRO A 61 14.32 29.03 37.40
CA PRO A 61 13.17 28.99 38.27
C PRO A 61 12.00 28.46 37.43
N LEU A 62 11.81 27.14 37.45
CA LEU A 62 10.53 26.53 37.18
C LEU A 62 9.59 27.03 38.28
N ARG A 63 8.94 28.18 38.04
CA ARG A 63 7.71 28.54 38.75
C ARG A 63 6.66 27.53 38.31
N PHE A 64 6.65 26.37 38.97
CA PHE A 64 5.44 25.57 39.10
C PHE A 64 4.47 26.41 39.92
N SER A 65 3.58 27.13 39.23
CA SER A 65 2.29 27.45 39.80
C SER A 65 1.47 26.18 39.75
N SER A 66 1.59 25.33 40.76
CA SER A 66 0.52 24.42 41.13
C SER A 66 -0.61 25.25 41.75
N THR A 67 -1.22 26.13 40.95
CA THR A 67 -2.55 26.64 41.25
C THR A 67 -3.51 25.54 40.82
N THR A 68 -3.85 24.67 41.76
CA THR A 68 -5.21 24.15 41.84
C THR A 68 -6.15 25.36 41.92
N ASN A 69 -6.51 25.94 40.78
CA ASN A 69 -7.75 26.70 40.69
C ASN A 69 -8.87 25.66 40.67
N THR A 70 -9.19 25.12 41.86
CA THR A 70 -10.54 24.74 42.20
C THR A 70 -11.31 26.02 42.53
N ASN A 71 -11.38 26.95 41.59
CA ASN A 71 -12.51 27.87 41.57
C ASN A 71 -13.56 27.09 40.79
N GLU A 72 -14.35 26.28 41.49
CA GLU A 72 -15.54 25.69 40.89
C GLU A 72 -16.39 26.84 40.33
N GLU A 73 -16.86 26.69 39.09
CA GLU A 73 -17.81 27.65 38.53
C GLU A 73 -19.05 27.70 39.41
N LEU A 74 -19.41 28.90 39.87
CA LEU A 74 -20.53 29.08 40.79
C LEU A 74 -21.70 29.70 40.04
N LEU A 75 -22.84 29.01 40.06
CA LEU A 75 -24.11 29.56 39.59
C LEU A 75 -24.49 30.77 40.45
N THR A 76 -24.62 31.94 39.82
CA THR A 76 -24.92 33.20 40.51
C THR A 76 -26.27 33.82 40.14
N GLY A 77 -26.91 33.33 39.08
CA GLY A 77 -28.23 33.77 38.64
C GLY A 77 -29.25 32.62 38.51
N PRO A 78 -30.56 32.93 38.44
CA PRO A 78 -31.59 31.92 38.23
C PRO A 78 -31.44 31.27 36.85
N MET A 79 -31.49 29.93 36.81
CA MET A 79 -31.48 29.19 35.55
C MET A 79 -32.84 29.35 34.86
N GLN A 80 -32.82 29.81 33.62
CA GLN A 80 -34.01 29.96 32.79
C GLN A 80 -34.14 28.76 31.86
N ALA A 81 -35.21 27.99 32.02
CA ALA A 81 -35.54 26.90 31.13
C ALA A 81 -36.08 27.45 29.79
N LYS A 82 -35.49 26.98 28.69
CA LYS A 82 -35.83 27.36 27.32
C LYS A 82 -36.04 26.11 26.47
N THR A 83 -36.80 26.24 25.39
CA THR A 83 -37.04 25.17 24.41
C THR A 83 -36.18 25.40 23.18
N PHE A 84 -35.71 24.32 22.55
CA PHE A 84 -35.05 24.45 21.26
C PHE A 84 -36.03 24.96 20.17
N ALA A 85 -35.51 25.69 19.19
CA ALA A 85 -36.33 26.39 18.19
C ALA A 85 -37.02 25.49 17.12
N ALA A 86 -36.72 24.19 17.06
CA ALA A 86 -37.26 23.24 16.08
C ALA A 86 -37.76 21.94 16.77
N ASP A 87 -38.45 21.05 16.04
CA ASP A 87 -38.91 19.74 16.54
C ASP A 87 -37.72 18.79 16.81
N THR A 88 -37.06 19.08 17.93
CA THR A 88 -35.71 18.65 18.26
C THR A 88 -35.65 17.23 18.77
N ARG A 89 -36.76 16.63 19.22
CA ARG A 89 -36.75 15.24 19.68
C ARG A 89 -36.38 14.28 18.57
N MET A 90 -37.02 14.37 17.40
CA MET A 90 -36.69 13.47 16.28
C MET A 90 -35.31 13.79 15.68
N LEU A 91 -34.94 15.07 15.59
CA LEU A 91 -33.65 15.49 15.02
C LEU A 91 -32.45 15.15 15.93
N LEU A 92 -32.55 15.39 17.24
CA LEU A 92 -31.50 14.99 18.20
C LEU A 92 -31.37 13.48 18.28
N ASP A 93 -32.47 12.73 18.21
CA ASP A 93 -32.42 11.27 18.20
C ASP A 93 -31.75 10.73 16.92
N ILE A 94 -32.04 11.32 15.75
CA ILE A 94 -31.36 10.99 14.49
C ILE A 94 -29.87 11.36 14.54
N VAL A 95 -29.53 12.53 15.08
CA VAL A 95 -28.13 12.98 15.20
C VAL A 95 -27.35 12.10 16.18
N ALA A 96 -27.96 11.72 17.30
CA ALA A 96 -27.33 10.93 18.34
C ALA A 96 -27.29 9.42 18.04
N LYS A 97 -28.19 8.89 17.21
CA LYS A 97 -28.26 7.44 16.93
C LYS A 97 -27.89 7.04 15.50
N SER A 98 -28.03 7.93 14.52
CA SER A 98 -28.02 7.54 13.10
C SER A 98 -27.03 8.32 12.22
N LEU A 99 -26.47 9.44 12.68
CA LEU A 99 -25.53 10.22 11.86
C LEU A 99 -24.08 9.72 11.92
N TYR A 100 -23.65 9.16 13.05
CA TYR A 100 -22.28 8.70 13.23
C TYR A 100 -22.26 7.18 13.42
N SER A 101 -21.35 6.50 12.72
CA SER A 101 -21.22 5.05 12.80
C SER A 101 -20.54 4.62 14.10
N ASP A 102 -19.61 5.44 14.59
CA ASP A 102 -18.83 5.19 15.80
C ASP A 102 -19.10 6.29 16.84
N LYS A 103 -19.22 5.88 18.11
CA LYS A 103 -19.43 6.81 19.22
C LYS A 103 -18.19 7.67 19.44
N GLU A 104 -16.96 7.19 19.19
CA GLU A 104 -15.73 7.94 19.52
C GLU A 104 -15.59 9.29 18.78
N VAL A 105 -16.37 9.48 17.72
CA VAL A 105 -16.38 10.69 16.88
C VAL A 105 -16.76 11.95 17.65
N PHE A 106 -17.51 11.87 18.76
CA PHE A 106 -17.86 13.08 19.52
C PHE A 106 -16.61 13.85 19.99
N ILE A 107 -15.52 13.16 20.34
CA ILE A 107 -14.25 13.79 20.73
C ILE A 107 -13.66 14.59 19.56
N ARG A 108 -13.69 14.02 18.34
CA ARG A 108 -13.26 14.70 17.12
C ARG A 108 -14.05 15.98 16.88
N GLU A 109 -15.38 15.93 17.00
CA GLU A 109 -16.25 17.09 16.78
C GLU A 109 -16.01 18.19 17.81
N LEU A 110 -15.93 17.84 19.10
CA LEU A 110 -15.73 18.82 20.17
C LEU A 110 -14.34 19.46 20.12
N ILE A 111 -13.28 18.69 19.83
CA ILE A 111 -11.93 19.25 19.65
C ILE A 111 -11.87 20.13 18.39
N SER A 112 -12.58 19.77 17.32
CA SER A 112 -12.67 20.61 16.12
C SER A 112 -13.34 21.95 16.41
N ASN A 113 -14.42 21.96 17.21
CA ASN A 113 -15.10 23.20 17.63
C ASN A 113 -14.18 24.07 18.51
N ALA A 114 -13.47 23.45 19.45
CA ALA A 114 -12.47 24.12 20.27
C ALA A 114 -11.35 24.75 19.42
N SER A 115 -10.85 24.02 18.42
CA SER A 115 -9.85 24.54 17.48
C SER A 115 -10.38 25.72 16.68
N ASP A 116 -11.62 25.65 16.18
CA ASP A 116 -12.24 26.76 15.46
C ASP A 116 -12.38 28.01 16.35
N ALA A 117 -12.79 27.82 17.61
CA ALA A 117 -12.92 28.92 18.58
C ALA A 117 -11.56 29.60 18.86
N VAL A 118 -10.49 28.81 18.96
CA VAL A 118 -9.13 29.31 19.15
C VAL A 118 -8.62 30.05 17.91
N GLU A 119 -8.79 29.51 16.71
CA GLU A 119 -8.37 30.17 15.47
C GLU A 119 -9.13 31.48 15.24
N ARG A 120 -10.44 31.53 15.56
CA ARG A 120 -11.24 32.75 15.50
C ARG A 120 -10.69 33.83 16.43
N LEU A 121 -10.33 33.47 17.67
CA LEU A 121 -9.73 34.42 18.60
C LEU A 121 -8.36 34.90 18.09
N ARG A 122 -7.52 34.00 17.60
CA ARG A 122 -6.19 34.34 17.03
C ARG A 122 -6.31 35.38 15.92
N PHE A 123 -7.31 35.23 15.04
CA PHE A 123 -7.57 36.22 13.98
C PHE A 123 -7.98 37.58 14.53
N LEU A 124 -8.92 37.62 15.48
CA LEU A 124 -9.39 38.88 16.07
C LEU A 124 -8.30 39.60 16.86
N GLN A 125 -7.43 38.85 17.54
CA GLN A 125 -6.26 39.39 18.23
C GLN A 125 -5.27 40.02 17.23
N THR A 126 -5.01 39.35 16.11
CA THR A 126 -4.15 39.88 15.03
C THR A 126 -4.76 41.13 14.39
N SER A 127 -6.09 41.23 14.35
CA SER A 127 -6.83 42.36 13.80
C SER A 127 -7.04 43.52 14.80
N GLY A 128 -6.64 43.35 16.06
CA GLY A 128 -6.79 44.35 17.13
C GLY A 128 -8.22 44.53 17.66
N ALA A 129 -9.15 43.63 17.36
CA ALA A 129 -10.57 43.74 17.69
C ALA A 129 -10.99 42.99 18.98
N ALA A 130 -10.19 42.02 19.42
CA ALA A 130 -10.47 41.23 20.63
C ALA A 130 -9.72 41.75 21.87
N VAL A 131 -10.13 41.29 23.04
CA VAL A 131 -9.39 41.50 24.29
C VAL A 131 -8.01 40.83 24.20
N PRO A 132 -6.92 41.46 24.69
CA PRO A 132 -5.63 40.79 24.82
C PRO A 132 -5.78 39.49 25.61
N GLY A 133 -5.47 38.35 25.01
CA GLY A 133 -5.80 37.04 25.58
C GLY A 133 -5.13 36.79 26.93
N GLU A 134 -5.87 36.17 27.85
CA GLU A 134 -5.34 35.65 29.10
C GLU A 134 -4.72 34.27 28.87
N GLY A 135 -3.44 34.23 28.50
CA GLY A 135 -2.64 33.00 28.41
C GLY A 135 -2.48 32.43 26.99
N PRO A 136 -1.75 31.31 26.88
CA PRO A 136 -1.44 30.65 25.59
C PRO A 136 -2.68 30.01 24.99
N LEU A 137 -2.86 30.05 23.66
CA LEU A 137 -4.01 29.45 22.96
C LEU A 137 -3.89 27.92 22.90
N GLU A 138 -4.70 27.19 23.69
CA GLU A 138 -4.61 25.73 23.88
C GLU A 138 -5.99 25.07 24.09
N ILE A 139 -6.01 23.74 23.97
CA ILE A 139 -7.16 22.89 24.26
C ILE A 139 -6.75 21.89 25.35
N HIS A 140 -7.53 21.80 26.43
CA HIS A 140 -7.35 20.85 27.52
C HIS A 140 -8.49 19.86 27.58
N VAL A 141 -8.15 18.57 27.54
CA VAL A 141 -9.05 17.45 27.76
C VAL A 141 -8.71 16.85 29.12
N ARG A 142 -9.72 16.62 29.96
CA ARG A 142 -9.57 16.00 31.28
C ARG A 142 -10.52 14.84 31.44
N THR A 143 -10.02 13.74 31.96
CA THR A 143 -10.82 12.55 32.26
C THR A 143 -10.98 12.38 33.77
N CYS A 144 -12.16 11.98 34.23
CA CYS A 144 -12.42 11.66 35.63
C CYS A 144 -13.25 10.38 35.73
N GLU A 145 -12.59 9.27 36.05
CA GLU A 145 -13.25 7.97 36.17
C GLU A 145 -14.21 7.91 37.36
N GLU A 146 -13.84 8.50 38.50
CA GLU A 146 -14.63 8.49 39.74
C GLU A 146 -16.01 9.12 39.56
N LYS A 147 -16.08 10.23 38.80
CA LYS A 147 -17.32 10.96 38.52
C LYS A 147 -17.95 10.62 37.17
N ARG A 148 -17.32 9.74 36.38
CA ARG A 148 -17.67 9.44 34.98
C ARG A 148 -17.78 10.70 34.11
N LEU A 149 -16.79 11.59 34.21
CA LEU A 149 -16.75 12.84 33.47
C LEU A 149 -15.68 12.83 32.39
N LEU A 150 -15.99 13.49 31.29
CA LEU A 150 -15.03 13.95 30.30
C LEU A 150 -15.22 15.45 30.12
N ILE A 151 -14.14 16.21 30.28
CA ILE A 151 -14.16 17.67 30.22
C ILE A 151 -13.28 18.11 29.06
N ILE A 152 -13.79 18.98 28.20
CA ILE A 152 -13.03 19.62 27.12
C ILE A 152 -13.11 21.12 27.33
N GLN A 153 -11.95 21.77 27.44
CA GLN A 153 -11.85 23.20 27.68
C GLN A 153 -10.92 23.83 26.66
N ASP A 154 -11.36 24.89 26.01
CA ASP A 154 -10.54 25.77 25.18
C ASP A 154 -10.51 27.17 25.77
N ASN A 155 -9.45 27.91 25.46
CA ASN A 155 -9.36 29.34 25.78
C ASN A 155 -9.55 30.22 24.53
N GLY A 156 -10.39 29.76 23.61
CA GLY A 156 -10.73 30.47 22.38
C GLY A 156 -11.69 31.63 22.63
N ILE A 157 -12.40 32.03 21.56
CA ILE A 157 -13.24 33.23 21.56
C ILE A 157 -14.37 33.21 22.60
N GLY A 158 -14.84 32.04 23.03
CA GLY A 158 -16.01 31.90 23.90
C GLY A 158 -17.31 32.35 23.24
N MET A 159 -18.40 32.42 24.01
CA MET A 159 -19.73 32.80 23.56
C MET A 159 -20.40 33.76 24.54
N THR A 160 -21.19 34.71 24.03
CA THR A 160 -22.16 35.47 24.85
C THR A 160 -23.41 34.63 25.13
N ALA A 161 -24.28 35.08 26.04
CA ALA A 161 -25.56 34.41 26.30
C ALA A 161 -26.42 34.24 25.04
N GLU A 162 -26.48 35.28 24.19
CA GLU A 162 -27.22 35.26 22.92
C GLU A 162 -26.60 34.28 21.92
N GLU A 163 -25.27 34.22 21.86
CA GLU A 163 -24.56 33.26 21.01
C GLU A 163 -24.75 31.82 21.49
N MET A 164 -24.77 31.57 22.81
CA MET A 164 -25.06 30.24 23.37
C MET A 164 -26.48 29.81 23.02
N GLU A 165 -27.47 30.68 23.20
CA GLU A 165 -28.86 30.41 22.84
C GLU A 165 -29.02 30.16 21.33
N ALA A 166 -28.39 30.98 20.49
CA ALA A 166 -28.50 30.86 19.05
C ALA A 166 -27.74 29.65 18.49
N ASN A 167 -26.52 29.37 18.97
CA ASN A 167 -25.64 28.35 18.39
C ASN A 167 -25.84 26.97 19.03
N LEU A 168 -26.08 26.89 20.35
CA LEU A 168 -26.32 25.63 21.07
C LEU A 168 -27.82 25.31 21.18
N GLY A 169 -28.69 26.32 21.16
CA GLY A 169 -30.15 26.14 21.24
C GLY A 169 -30.86 25.99 19.88
N THR A 170 -30.12 26.09 18.77
CA THR A 170 -30.66 25.89 17.41
C THR A 170 -29.83 24.84 16.66
N ILE A 171 -30.49 23.76 16.23
CA ILE A 171 -29.84 22.71 15.40
C ILE A 171 -29.60 23.25 13.99
N ALA A 172 -28.46 22.86 13.39
CA ALA A 172 -28.05 23.24 12.04
C ALA A 172 -27.74 24.73 11.84
N LYS A 173 -27.47 25.45 12.94
CA LYS A 173 -26.88 26.79 12.92
C LYS A 173 -25.40 26.71 13.33
N SER A 174 -24.52 27.33 12.54
CA SER A 174 -23.08 27.32 12.78
C SER A 174 -22.52 28.73 12.74
N GLY A 175 -22.09 29.25 13.89
CA GLY A 175 -21.39 30.53 13.98
C GLY A 175 -20.07 30.54 13.17
N SER A 176 -19.37 29.41 13.09
CA SER A 176 -18.18 29.26 12.25
C SER A 176 -18.47 29.46 10.75
N ARG A 177 -19.65 29.04 10.29
CA ARG A 177 -20.08 29.23 8.89
C ARG A 177 -20.40 30.70 8.60
N GLU A 178 -21.11 31.37 9.50
CA GLU A 178 -21.44 32.80 9.37
C GLU A 178 -20.17 33.65 9.33
N TYR A 179 -19.21 33.34 10.21
CA TYR A 179 -17.90 33.98 10.25
C TYR A 179 -17.09 33.75 8.97
N LEU A 180 -17.08 32.52 8.42
CA LEU A 180 -16.44 32.24 7.12
C LEU A 180 -17.03 33.06 5.98
N SER A 181 -18.35 33.26 5.96
CA SER A 181 -19.01 34.12 4.97
C SER A 181 -18.59 35.59 5.11
N GLN A 182 -18.41 36.08 6.34
CA GLN A 182 -17.92 37.44 6.61
C GLN A 182 -16.46 37.64 6.16
N ILE A 183 -15.58 36.66 6.39
CA ILE A 183 -14.19 36.72 5.92
C ILE A 183 -14.12 36.70 4.39
N LYS A 184 -14.91 35.84 3.73
CA LYS A 184 -14.93 35.76 2.26
C LYS A 184 -15.43 37.05 1.59
N ALA A 185 -16.27 37.82 2.28
CA ALA A 185 -16.74 39.12 1.81
C ALA A 185 -15.66 40.23 1.94
N ASN A 186 -14.54 39.97 2.64
CA ASN A 186 -13.48 40.94 2.87
C ASN A 186 -12.24 40.63 2.00
N PRO A 187 -11.92 41.42 0.96
CA PRO A 187 -10.90 41.09 -0.06
C PRO A 187 -9.44 41.16 0.43
N LYS A 188 -9.17 41.57 1.67
CA LYS A 188 -7.81 41.67 2.25
C LYS A 188 -7.35 40.42 3.02
N SER A 189 -8.20 39.40 3.17
CA SER A 189 -7.98 38.25 4.08
C SER A 189 -8.04 36.88 3.35
N SER A 190 -7.44 36.78 2.17
CA SER A 190 -7.61 35.61 1.29
C SER A 190 -6.91 34.32 1.73
N ASN A 191 -5.94 34.35 2.65
CA ASN A 191 -5.15 33.16 3.00
C ASN A 191 -5.57 32.41 4.29
N ASP A 192 -6.38 32.99 5.18
CA ASP A 192 -6.63 32.42 6.53
C ASP A 192 -8.02 31.77 6.72
N SER A 193 -8.88 31.79 5.68
CA SER A 193 -10.18 31.08 5.70
C SER A 193 -10.06 29.54 5.66
N ALA A 194 -8.84 29.02 5.49
CA ALA A 194 -8.55 27.61 5.26
C ALA A 194 -8.62 26.72 6.52
N ASN A 195 -8.39 27.29 7.72
CA ASN A 195 -8.23 26.48 8.94
C ASN A 195 -9.53 26.15 9.69
N ILE A 196 -10.66 26.80 9.36
CA ILE A 196 -11.93 26.57 10.05
C ILE A 196 -12.57 25.26 9.55
N ILE A 197 -12.92 24.38 10.49
CA ILE A 197 -13.35 23.00 10.23
C ILE A 197 -14.90 22.90 10.22
N GLY A 198 -15.60 23.61 11.11
CA GLY A 198 -17.04 23.51 11.37
C GLY A 198 -17.92 24.23 10.34
N ARG A 199 -18.84 23.49 9.68
CA ARG A 199 -19.75 24.04 8.66
C ARG A 199 -21.24 23.75 8.85
N PHE A 200 -21.59 22.63 9.49
CA PHE A 200 -22.98 22.13 9.54
C PHE A 200 -23.78 22.57 10.76
N GLY A 201 -23.14 22.85 11.91
CA GLY A 201 -23.86 23.23 13.12
C GLY A 201 -24.59 22.07 13.81
N VAL A 202 -24.08 20.84 13.67
CA VAL A 202 -24.64 19.64 14.34
C VAL A 202 -23.62 18.89 15.21
N GLY A 203 -22.32 19.14 15.05
CA GLY A 203 -21.26 18.34 15.69
C GLY A 203 -21.26 18.41 17.22
N PHE A 204 -21.73 19.51 17.81
CA PHE A 204 -21.89 19.63 19.27
C PHE A 204 -22.82 18.55 19.84
N TYR A 205 -23.91 18.24 19.15
CA TYR A 205 -24.91 17.28 19.62
C TYR A 205 -24.43 15.82 19.58
N ALA A 206 -23.28 15.53 18.96
CA ALA A 206 -22.61 14.24 19.10
C ALA A 206 -22.27 13.92 20.57
N ALA A 207 -22.14 14.93 21.43
CA ALA A 207 -21.99 14.76 22.88
C ALA A 207 -23.12 13.89 23.50
N PHE A 208 -24.36 14.06 23.04
CA PHE A 208 -25.51 13.31 23.56
C PHE A 208 -25.54 11.83 23.14
N MET A 209 -24.65 11.40 22.23
CA MET A 209 -24.42 9.98 21.95
C MET A 209 -23.87 9.24 23.17
N VAL A 210 -23.08 9.95 23.99
CA VAL A 210 -22.27 9.38 25.07
C VAL A 210 -22.58 9.98 26.44
N ALA A 211 -23.24 11.13 26.52
CA ALA A 211 -23.57 11.82 27.76
C ALA A 211 -25.08 11.91 28.02
N ASP A 212 -25.48 11.79 29.28
CA ASP A 212 -26.86 12.01 29.75
C ASP A 212 -27.13 13.47 30.11
N ASP A 213 -26.08 14.22 30.47
CA ASP A 213 -26.12 15.63 30.83
C ASP A 213 -24.88 16.34 30.27
N VAL A 214 -25.08 17.52 29.71
CA VAL A 214 -24.01 18.31 29.08
C VAL A 214 -24.08 19.73 29.60
N GLU A 215 -23.07 20.11 30.36
CA GLU A 215 -22.90 21.47 30.87
C GLU A 215 -21.86 22.22 30.04
N VAL A 216 -22.16 23.46 29.68
CA VAL A 216 -21.26 24.33 28.93
C VAL A 216 -21.11 25.64 29.69
N PHE A 217 -19.89 25.94 30.09
CA PHE A 217 -19.52 27.22 30.67
C PHE A 217 -18.76 28.01 29.61
N SER A 218 -19.14 29.26 29.35
CA SER A 218 -18.47 30.07 28.34
C SER A 218 -18.37 31.53 28.75
N ARG A 219 -17.28 32.17 28.35
CA ARG A 219 -17.04 33.60 28.53
C ARG A 219 -16.43 34.19 27.27
N SER A 220 -17.13 35.13 26.65
CA SER A 220 -16.74 35.73 25.38
C SER A 220 -15.53 36.66 25.53
N GLN A 221 -14.60 36.58 24.57
CA GLN A 221 -13.43 37.45 24.41
C GLN A 221 -13.49 38.28 23.12
N SER A 222 -14.63 38.23 22.43
CA SER A 222 -14.82 38.84 21.11
C SER A 222 -14.66 40.38 21.11
N SER A 223 -14.98 41.03 22.22
CA SER A 223 -14.77 42.47 22.45
C SER A 223 -14.65 42.75 23.96
N PRO A 224 -14.10 43.91 24.37
CA PRO A 224 -14.08 44.31 25.79
C PRO A 224 -15.47 44.38 26.42
N GLU A 225 -16.49 44.78 25.65
CA GLU A 225 -17.89 44.84 26.09
C GLU A 225 -18.43 43.44 26.38
N ASN A 226 -18.21 42.49 25.48
CA ASN A 226 -18.64 41.10 25.64
C ASN A 226 -17.87 40.37 26.74
N TYR A 227 -16.63 40.77 27.02
CA TYR A 227 -15.86 40.20 28.14
C TYR A 227 -16.37 40.68 29.50
N ALA A 228 -16.97 41.88 29.55
CA ALA A 228 -17.55 42.46 30.75
C ALA A 228 -18.90 41.86 31.15
N THR A 229 -19.59 41.14 30.24
CA THR A 229 -20.87 40.46 30.56
C THR A 229 -20.71 39.27 31.50
N GLY A 230 -19.47 38.84 31.76
CA GLY A 230 -19.16 37.75 32.69
C GLY A 230 -19.31 36.36 32.07
N GLY A 231 -19.35 35.34 32.93
CA GLY A 231 -19.51 33.96 32.53
C GLY A 231 -20.98 33.54 32.41
N HIS A 232 -21.24 32.65 31.47
CA HIS A 232 -22.56 32.05 31.26
C HIS A 232 -22.47 30.53 31.36
N VAL A 233 -23.58 29.92 31.79
CA VAL A 233 -23.74 28.47 31.84
C VAL A 233 -24.96 28.06 31.02
N TRP A 234 -24.81 26.96 30.30
CA TRP A 234 -25.85 26.28 29.55
C TRP A 234 -25.85 24.82 29.98
N ASN A 235 -27.03 24.26 30.27
CA ASN A 235 -27.17 22.84 30.62
C ASN A 235 -28.30 22.19 29.83
N SER A 236 -28.10 20.96 29.37
CA SER A 236 -29.16 20.16 28.77
C SER A 236 -28.93 18.66 28.93
N LYS A 237 -30.03 17.94 29.10
CA LYS A 237 -30.10 16.47 29.06
C LYS A 237 -30.40 15.90 27.67
N GLY A 238 -30.52 16.77 26.65
CA GLY A 238 -30.77 16.41 25.24
C GLY A 238 -32.18 15.86 24.96
N ILE A 239 -32.53 14.72 25.56
CA ILE A 239 -33.77 13.95 25.34
C ILE A 239 -35.04 14.74 25.72
N THR A 240 -34.92 15.71 26.62
CA THR A 240 -36.05 16.50 27.13
C THR A 240 -36.56 17.53 26.11
N GLY A 241 -35.76 17.92 25.11
CA GLY A 241 -36.10 19.00 24.17
C GLY A 241 -36.04 20.40 24.80
N THR A 242 -35.37 20.52 25.95
CA THR A 242 -35.18 21.77 26.69
C THR A 242 -33.72 21.92 27.10
N PHE A 243 -33.32 23.16 27.34
CA PHE A 243 -32.04 23.50 27.94
C PHE A 243 -32.24 24.64 28.94
N GLU A 244 -31.31 24.78 29.86
CA GLU A 244 -31.34 25.81 30.89
C GLU A 244 -30.14 26.73 30.73
N MET A 245 -30.33 28.03 30.95
CA MET A 245 -29.27 29.03 30.87
C MET A 245 -29.23 29.94 32.10
N GLY A 246 -28.03 30.33 32.52
CA GLY A 246 -27.82 31.25 33.63
C GLY A 246 -26.48 31.98 33.57
N THR A 247 -26.21 32.81 34.58
CA THR A 247 -24.90 33.43 34.80
C THR A 247 -24.07 32.58 35.76
N ALA A 248 -22.75 32.56 35.53
CA ALA A 248 -21.81 31.83 36.35
C ALA A 248 -20.57 32.68 36.64
N ASP A 249 -20.13 32.66 37.88
CA ASP A 249 -18.89 33.29 38.33
C ASP A 249 -17.71 32.33 38.15
N ASN A 250 -16.50 32.87 38.17
CA ASN A 250 -15.23 32.13 38.00
C ASN A 250 -15.06 31.39 36.66
N VAL A 251 -15.90 31.69 35.65
CA VAL A 251 -15.75 31.13 34.31
C VAL A 251 -14.49 31.68 33.66
N SER A 252 -13.57 30.78 33.32
CA SER A 252 -12.36 31.12 32.57
C SER A 252 -12.70 31.56 31.15
N PRO A 253 -11.92 32.46 30.52
CA PRO A 253 -12.16 32.87 29.14
C PRO A 253 -12.13 31.68 28.17
N GLY A 254 -13.01 31.69 27.16
CA GLY A 254 -13.21 30.57 26.24
C GLY A 254 -14.42 29.72 26.59
N THR A 255 -14.33 28.40 26.39
CA THR A 255 -15.45 27.47 26.62
C THR A 255 -14.98 26.21 27.34
N LYS A 256 -15.73 25.77 28.34
CA LYS A 256 -15.58 24.48 29.03
C LYS A 256 -16.86 23.67 28.85
N ILE A 257 -16.72 22.46 28.32
CA ILE A 257 -17.80 21.48 28.14
C ILE A 257 -17.55 20.33 29.11
N VAL A 258 -18.53 20.04 29.96
CA VAL A 258 -18.53 18.94 30.91
C VAL A 258 -19.56 17.90 30.46
N LEU A 259 -19.08 16.70 30.19
CA LEU A 259 -19.90 15.57 29.74
C LEU A 259 -20.09 14.59 30.88
N HIS A 260 -21.34 14.44 31.32
CA HIS A 260 -21.74 13.39 32.27
C HIS A 260 -22.02 12.12 31.50
N LEU A 261 -21.03 11.22 31.45
CA LEU A 261 -21.07 10.06 30.57
C LEU A 261 -22.12 9.03 31.03
N LYS A 262 -22.81 8.46 30.04
CA LYS A 262 -23.67 7.29 30.19
C LYS A 262 -22.89 6.10 30.69
N GLU A 263 -23.59 5.14 31.31
CA GLU A 263 -22.96 3.92 31.82
C GLU A 263 -22.30 3.10 30.69
N ASP A 264 -22.94 3.02 29.53
CA ASP A 264 -22.46 2.31 28.35
C ASP A 264 -21.33 3.05 27.61
N ALA A 265 -21.04 4.29 28.01
CA ALA A 265 -20.01 5.16 27.46
C ALA A 265 -18.87 5.44 28.46
N ALA A 266 -18.85 4.77 29.62
CA ALA A 266 -17.86 4.99 30.68
C ALA A 266 -16.40 4.72 30.24
N ASN A 267 -16.16 4.07 29.10
CA ASN A 267 -14.79 3.94 28.58
C ASN A 267 -14.19 5.29 28.15
N PHE A 268 -15.01 6.30 27.83
CA PHE A 268 -14.53 7.63 27.41
C PHE A 268 -14.10 8.53 28.58
N CYS A 269 -14.18 8.08 29.84
CA CYS A 269 -13.48 8.72 30.97
C CYS A 269 -12.16 8.04 31.32
N LYS A 270 -11.69 7.06 30.52
CA LYS A 270 -10.37 6.43 30.71
C LYS A 270 -9.32 7.12 29.86
N GLU A 271 -8.21 7.53 30.48
CA GLU A 271 -7.13 8.25 29.80
C GLU A 271 -6.59 7.52 28.55
N PRO A 272 -6.30 6.20 28.57
CA PRO A 272 -5.74 5.51 27.40
C PRO A 272 -6.67 5.50 26.18
N VAL A 273 -7.98 5.42 26.43
CA VAL A 273 -9.01 5.42 25.38
C VAL A 273 -9.04 6.81 24.73
N VAL A 274 -9.16 7.87 25.54
CA VAL A 274 -9.17 9.24 25.04
C VAL A 274 -7.86 9.61 24.34
N GLU A 275 -6.70 9.18 24.87
CA GLU A 275 -5.40 9.37 24.21
C GLU A 275 -5.40 8.74 22.81
N SER A 276 -5.89 7.51 22.67
CA SER A 276 -5.95 6.83 21.37
C SER A 276 -6.82 7.57 20.35
N ILE A 277 -7.96 8.12 20.78
CA ILE A 277 -8.91 8.82 19.92
C ILE A 277 -8.35 10.18 19.49
N ILE A 278 -7.75 10.94 20.42
CA ILE A 278 -7.09 12.21 20.11
C ILE A 278 -5.95 11.99 19.11
N ARG A 279 -5.13 10.95 19.31
CA ARG A 279 -4.05 10.58 18.38
C ARG A 279 -4.55 10.13 17.01
N LYS A 280 -5.73 9.54 16.95
CA LYS A 280 -6.36 9.10 15.69
C LYS A 280 -6.87 10.29 14.86
N TYR A 281 -7.62 11.21 15.47
CA TYR A 281 -8.37 12.23 14.72
C TYR A 281 -7.77 13.64 14.78
N SER A 282 -7.09 13.98 15.88
CA SER A 282 -6.75 15.36 16.24
C SER A 282 -5.25 15.62 16.33
N ASN A 283 -4.43 14.66 15.91
CA ASN A 283 -2.97 14.73 16.04
C ASN A 283 -2.32 15.84 15.20
N PHE A 284 -2.99 16.35 14.17
CA PHE A 284 -2.47 17.37 13.25
C PHE A 284 -3.21 18.70 13.30
N ILE A 285 -4.07 18.90 14.29
CA ILE A 285 -4.76 20.17 14.52
C ILE A 285 -3.71 21.23 14.92
N GLY A 286 -3.86 22.46 14.40
CA GLY A 286 -2.90 23.56 14.56
C GLY A 286 -2.88 24.23 15.94
N VAL A 287 -3.56 23.66 16.92
CA VAL A 287 -3.69 24.16 18.30
C VAL A 287 -3.19 23.08 19.26
N PRO A 288 -2.34 23.40 20.27
CA PRO A 288 -1.90 22.43 21.27
C PRO A 288 -3.06 21.76 22.00
N VAL A 289 -3.05 20.42 22.08
CA VAL A 289 -4.04 19.60 22.77
C VAL A 289 -3.37 18.86 23.92
N PHE A 290 -3.83 19.12 25.15
CA PHE A 290 -3.36 18.50 26.37
C PHE A 290 -4.39 17.52 26.90
N LEU A 291 -3.98 16.29 27.25
CA LEU A 291 -4.80 15.33 28.00
C LEU A 291 -4.22 15.21 29.40
N ASN A 292 -5.00 15.53 30.44
CA ASN A 292 -4.57 15.47 31.85
C ASN A 292 -3.23 16.19 32.11
N GLY A 293 -2.98 17.29 31.38
CA GLY A 293 -1.75 18.09 31.48
C GLY A 293 -0.59 17.62 30.58
N LYS A 294 -0.72 16.52 29.84
CA LYS A 294 0.27 16.02 28.88
C LYS A 294 -0.12 16.41 27.44
N GLN A 295 0.75 17.13 26.74
CA GLN A 295 0.52 17.47 25.32
C GLN A 295 0.58 16.21 24.44
N LEU A 296 -0.43 16.01 23.58
CA LEU A 296 -0.53 14.82 22.74
C LEU A 296 -0.14 15.04 21.28
N ASN A 297 -0.58 16.16 20.67
CA ASN A 297 -0.43 16.45 19.25
C ASN A 297 0.92 17.12 18.91
N VAL A 298 2.01 16.36 19.07
CA VAL A 298 3.38 16.85 18.83
C VAL A 298 3.84 16.62 17.38
N VAL A 299 3.10 15.82 16.60
CA VAL A 299 3.50 15.47 15.23
C VAL A 299 3.04 16.55 14.25
N GLU A 300 4.00 17.18 13.58
CA GLU A 300 3.69 18.20 12.59
C GLU A 300 3.20 17.59 11.26
N PRO A 301 2.23 18.23 10.57
CA PRO A 301 1.73 17.75 9.29
C PRO A 301 2.77 17.98 8.18
N LEU A 302 3.68 17.02 8.00
CA LEU A 302 4.83 17.15 7.07
C LEU A 302 4.41 17.41 5.62
N TRP A 303 3.21 16.98 5.20
CA TRP A 303 2.67 17.24 3.86
C TRP A 303 2.28 18.71 3.62
N CYS A 304 2.21 19.52 4.68
CA CYS A 304 1.99 20.96 4.59
C CYS A 304 3.29 21.78 4.65
N LYS A 305 4.43 21.15 4.91
CA LYS A 305 5.73 21.82 4.99
C LYS A 305 6.39 21.88 3.62
N ASP A 306 7.25 22.87 3.46
CA ASP A 306 8.19 22.92 2.35
C ASP A 306 9.14 21.70 2.41
N PRO A 307 9.15 20.82 1.40
CA PRO A 307 9.97 19.61 1.41
C PRO A 307 11.48 19.88 1.60
N SER A 308 11.97 21.07 1.25
CA SER A 308 13.37 21.45 1.43
C SER A 308 13.76 21.69 2.89
N LYS A 309 12.78 21.89 3.78
CA LYS A 309 12.98 22.21 5.20
C LYS A 309 12.77 21.01 6.12
N VAL A 310 12.42 19.84 5.59
CA VAL A 310 12.12 18.64 6.37
C VAL A 310 13.26 17.63 6.21
N ARG A 311 13.77 17.11 7.34
CA ARG A 311 14.87 16.12 7.33
C ARG A 311 14.35 14.72 7.03
N GLU A 312 15.23 13.86 6.50
CA GLU A 312 14.88 12.46 6.18
C GLU A 312 14.44 11.67 7.43
N GLU A 313 15.01 11.97 8.60
CA GLU A 313 14.62 11.34 9.87
C GLU A 313 13.20 11.70 10.31
N GLU A 314 12.73 12.93 10.00
CA GLU A 314 11.36 13.36 10.26
C GLU A 314 10.38 12.58 9.36
N TYR A 315 10.72 12.42 8.08
CA TYR A 315 9.93 11.61 7.16
C TYR A 315 9.88 10.13 7.56
N LYS A 316 11.01 9.57 8.01
CA LYS A 316 11.05 8.20 8.52
C LYS A 316 10.16 8.04 9.75
N SER A 317 10.28 8.94 10.71
CA SER A 317 9.46 8.91 11.94
C SER A 317 7.97 9.05 11.61
N PHE A 318 7.63 9.92 10.67
CA PHE A 318 6.27 10.11 10.18
C PHE A 318 5.73 8.88 9.43
N TYR A 319 6.54 8.25 8.58
CA TYR A 319 6.18 6.98 7.93
C TYR A 319 5.91 5.87 8.95
N GLN A 320 6.77 5.73 9.97
CA GLN A 320 6.59 4.74 11.04
C GLN A 320 5.33 5.00 11.86
N PHE A 321 5.02 6.27 12.12
CA PHE A 321 3.76 6.69 12.74
C PHE A 321 2.55 6.26 11.91
N LEU A 322 2.55 6.52 10.60
CA LEU A 322 1.43 6.17 9.72
C LEU A 322 1.26 4.65 9.54
N SER A 323 2.36 3.92 9.38
CA SER A 323 2.35 2.48 9.13
C SER A 323 2.09 1.65 10.38
N GLY A 324 2.27 2.23 11.57
CA GLY A 324 2.27 1.49 12.84
C GLY A 324 3.47 0.54 12.99
N ASN A 325 4.43 0.57 12.06
CA ASN A 325 5.60 -0.30 12.04
C ASN A 325 6.87 0.51 12.32
N THR A 326 7.36 0.43 13.55
CA THR A 326 8.54 1.19 14.01
C THR A 326 9.87 0.65 13.50
N PHE A 327 9.90 -0.54 12.91
CA PHE A 327 11.13 -1.17 12.41
C PHE A 327 11.37 -0.92 10.92
N ASP A 328 10.34 -0.49 10.18
CA ASP A 328 10.43 -0.25 8.74
C ASP A 328 10.84 1.19 8.42
N SER A 329 11.26 1.41 7.19
CA SER A 329 11.61 2.71 6.62
C SER A 329 11.01 2.86 5.23
N PRO A 330 10.83 4.10 4.73
CA PRO A 330 10.43 4.29 3.35
C PRO A 330 11.63 4.05 2.41
N ARG A 331 11.48 3.16 1.42
CA ARG A 331 12.40 3.03 0.28
C ARG A 331 12.32 4.25 -0.62
N TYR A 332 11.09 4.67 -0.91
CA TYR A 332 10.82 5.86 -1.70
C TYR A 332 9.87 6.79 -0.97
N ARG A 333 10.03 8.08 -1.26
CA ARG A 333 9.13 9.15 -0.85
C ARG A 333 8.82 10.01 -2.07
N THR A 334 7.55 10.36 -2.24
CA THR A 334 7.13 11.38 -3.19
C THR A 334 6.14 12.35 -2.54
N THR A 335 6.34 13.64 -2.79
CA THR A 335 5.45 14.72 -2.37
C THR A 335 4.79 15.31 -3.59
N PHE A 336 3.49 15.53 -3.53
CA PHE A 336 2.73 16.15 -4.59
C PHE A 336 1.85 17.26 -4.03
N GLN A 337 1.92 18.44 -4.64
CA GLN A 337 1.04 19.56 -4.31
C GLN A 337 0.53 20.17 -5.60
N THR A 338 -0.77 20.46 -5.65
CA THR A 338 -1.41 21.14 -6.76
C THR A 338 -2.64 21.90 -6.26
N ASP A 339 -2.90 23.09 -6.82
CA ASP A 339 -4.09 23.90 -6.51
C ASP A 339 -5.15 23.85 -7.62
N SER A 340 -4.80 23.32 -8.80
CA SER A 340 -5.69 23.19 -9.96
C SER A 340 -5.42 21.88 -10.72
N PRO A 341 -6.45 21.19 -11.26
CA PRO A 341 -7.88 21.50 -11.21
C PRO A 341 -8.54 21.20 -9.85
N ILE A 342 -7.82 20.57 -8.93
CA ILE A 342 -8.26 20.21 -7.58
C ILE A 342 -7.13 20.62 -6.63
N ASN A 343 -7.45 21.22 -5.49
CA ASN A 343 -6.52 21.44 -4.40
C ASN A 343 -6.18 20.10 -3.72
N LEU A 344 -4.93 19.66 -3.84
CA LEU A 344 -4.47 18.38 -3.35
C LEU A 344 -3.03 18.48 -2.85
N ARG A 345 -2.79 17.99 -1.64
CA ARG A 345 -1.46 17.75 -1.07
C ARG A 345 -1.36 16.27 -0.73
N ALA A 346 -0.29 15.62 -1.18
CA ALA A 346 -0.03 14.22 -0.89
C ALA A 346 1.42 14.01 -0.49
N LEU A 347 1.64 13.19 0.52
CA LEU A 347 2.94 12.68 0.91
C LEU A 347 2.83 11.16 0.95
N LEU A 348 3.47 10.52 -0.02
CA LEU A 348 3.37 9.10 -0.28
C LEU A 348 4.73 8.42 -0.12
N PHE A 349 4.69 7.18 0.35
CA PHE A 349 5.83 6.35 0.68
C PHE A 349 5.67 4.97 0.07
N VAL A 350 6.80 4.39 -0.34
CA VAL A 350 6.93 2.97 -0.68
C VAL A 350 7.74 2.31 0.44
N PRO A 351 7.23 1.26 1.10
CA PRO A 351 7.94 0.54 2.15
C PRO A 351 9.30 -0.03 1.69
N SER A 352 10.27 -0.12 2.61
CA SER A 352 11.52 -0.86 2.38
C SER A 352 11.30 -2.37 2.52
N MET A 353 10.49 -2.78 3.51
CA MET A 353 10.15 -4.18 3.71
C MET A 353 9.30 -4.73 2.56
N LYS A 354 9.69 -5.92 2.09
CA LYS A 354 8.96 -6.67 1.07
C LYS A 354 7.60 -7.14 1.64
N PRO A 355 6.50 -6.97 0.89
CA PRO A 355 5.20 -7.53 1.27
C PRO A 355 5.25 -9.06 1.40
N THR A 356 4.62 -9.59 2.43
CA THR A 356 4.49 -11.05 2.58
C THR A 356 3.41 -11.58 1.63
N ILE A 357 3.38 -12.90 1.42
CA ILE A 357 2.30 -13.56 0.66
C ILE A 357 0.94 -13.28 1.30
N PHE A 358 0.87 -13.16 2.64
CA PHE A 358 -0.36 -12.80 3.34
C PHE A 358 -0.78 -11.35 3.06
N ASP A 359 0.16 -10.42 2.95
CA ASP A 359 -0.13 -9.03 2.58
C ASP A 359 -0.62 -8.92 1.13
N LEU A 360 -0.12 -9.79 0.25
CA LEU A 360 -0.59 -9.87 -1.13
C LEU A 360 -2.02 -10.42 -1.22
N ALA A 361 -2.35 -11.42 -0.39
CA ALA A 361 -3.66 -12.09 -0.34
C ALA A 361 -4.74 -11.32 0.43
N LYS A 362 -4.36 -10.36 1.27
CA LYS A 362 -5.32 -9.49 1.96
C LYS A 362 -5.93 -8.48 0.99
N ASP A 363 -7.24 -8.58 0.83
CA ASP A 363 -8.05 -7.52 0.23
C ASP A 363 -8.28 -6.38 1.25
N GLY A 364 -8.10 -5.12 0.82
CA GLY A 364 -8.73 -3.96 1.46
C GLY A 364 -7.89 -3.05 2.37
N GLU A 365 -6.65 -3.38 2.76
CA GLU A 365 -5.89 -2.47 3.64
C GLU A 365 -5.05 -1.45 2.86
N ALA A 366 -5.72 -0.53 2.16
CA ALA A 366 -5.04 0.64 1.60
C ALA A 366 -4.46 1.49 2.73
N GLY A 367 -3.14 1.73 2.71
CA GLY A 367 -2.47 2.49 3.76
C GLY A 367 -2.36 3.99 3.48
N ILE A 368 -3.34 4.57 2.79
CA ILE A 368 -3.45 6.01 2.60
C ILE A 368 -4.56 6.56 3.49
N SER A 369 -4.19 7.50 4.34
CA SER A 369 -5.12 8.28 5.15
C SER A 369 -5.55 9.54 4.42
N LEU A 370 -6.85 9.81 4.43
CA LEU A 370 -7.47 10.96 3.81
C LEU A 370 -7.80 12.02 4.86
N TYR A 371 -7.29 13.22 4.61
CA TYR A 371 -7.48 14.40 5.43
C TYR A 371 -8.24 15.46 4.64
N SER A 372 -8.90 16.34 5.39
CA SER A 372 -9.30 17.64 4.89
C SER A 372 -8.98 18.66 5.96
N ARG A 373 -8.18 19.67 5.60
CA ARG A 373 -7.76 20.73 6.52
C ARG A 373 -7.07 20.15 7.76
N LYS A 374 -6.19 19.16 7.56
CA LYS A 374 -5.46 18.43 8.61
C LYS A 374 -6.33 17.60 9.57
N VAL A 375 -7.64 17.49 9.35
CA VAL A 375 -8.52 16.62 10.12
C VAL A 375 -8.69 15.30 9.38
N LEU A 376 -8.48 14.18 10.09
CA LEU A 376 -8.64 12.86 9.51
C LEU A 376 -10.11 12.60 9.17
N LEU A 377 -10.39 12.32 7.90
CA LEU A 377 -11.69 11.86 7.43
C LEU A 377 -11.75 10.33 7.43
N MET A 378 -10.74 9.70 6.83
CA MET A 378 -10.68 8.24 6.68
C MET A 378 -9.25 7.75 6.87
N SER A 379 -9.03 6.79 7.77
CA SER A 379 -7.70 6.19 8.02
C SER A 379 -7.23 5.32 6.85
N LYS A 380 -8.16 4.61 6.19
CA LYS A 380 -7.91 3.71 5.06
C LYS A 380 -8.83 4.08 3.90
N ALA A 381 -8.35 4.95 3.02
CA ALA A 381 -9.13 5.44 1.89
C ALA A 381 -8.84 4.59 0.63
N GLU A 382 -9.43 3.40 0.57
CA GLU A 382 -9.17 2.40 -0.50
C GLU A 382 -9.40 2.91 -1.92
N LYS A 383 -10.34 3.84 -2.11
CA LYS A 383 -10.69 4.36 -3.44
C LYS A 383 -9.72 5.43 -3.96
N LEU A 384 -8.78 5.92 -3.14
CA LEU A 384 -7.82 6.95 -3.55
C LEU A 384 -6.71 6.44 -4.46
N LEU A 385 -6.45 5.13 -4.46
CA LEU A 385 -5.52 4.49 -5.38
C LEU A 385 -6.15 3.22 -5.94
N PRO A 386 -5.75 2.78 -7.14
CA PRO A 386 -6.15 1.50 -7.66
C PRO A 386 -5.59 0.37 -6.78
N ARG A 387 -6.27 -0.79 -6.79
CA ARG A 387 -5.93 -1.93 -5.92
C ARG A 387 -4.49 -2.42 -6.08
N TRP A 388 -3.95 -2.33 -7.29
CA TRP A 388 -2.57 -2.70 -7.58
C TRP A 388 -1.54 -1.69 -7.02
N LEU A 389 -1.94 -0.53 -6.51
CA LEU A 389 -1.06 0.39 -5.75
C LEU A 389 -1.26 0.31 -4.23
N ARG A 390 -1.94 -0.73 -3.72
CA ARG A 390 -2.24 -0.88 -2.28
C ARG A 390 -1.02 -0.98 -1.37
N PHE A 391 0.18 -1.20 -1.90
CA PHE A 391 1.42 -1.19 -1.14
C PHE A 391 1.88 0.22 -0.75
N VAL A 392 1.38 1.27 -1.42
CA VAL A 392 1.72 2.66 -1.10
C VAL A 392 1.13 3.03 0.26
N ARG A 393 1.91 3.78 1.04
CA ARG A 393 1.52 4.33 2.35
C ARG A 393 1.56 5.84 2.29
N GLY A 394 0.74 6.53 3.07
CA GLY A 394 0.87 7.98 3.15
C GLY A 394 -0.40 8.72 3.53
N VAL A 395 -0.40 10.00 3.17
CA VAL A 395 -1.50 10.92 3.45
C VAL A 395 -1.86 11.71 2.21
N VAL A 396 -3.15 11.99 2.09
CA VAL A 396 -3.73 12.85 1.07
C VAL A 396 -4.63 13.85 1.78
N ASP A 397 -4.37 15.14 1.59
CA ASP A 397 -5.14 16.25 2.15
C ASP A 397 -5.69 17.11 1.03
N SER A 398 -6.99 17.38 1.07
CA SER A 398 -7.67 18.19 0.05
C SER A 398 -8.76 19.04 0.68
N GLU A 399 -8.79 20.32 0.33
CA GLU A 399 -9.83 21.25 0.75
C GLU A 399 -11.12 21.14 -0.06
N ASP A 400 -11.05 20.54 -1.25
CA ASP A 400 -12.17 20.42 -2.19
C ASP A 400 -13.07 19.22 -1.87
N ILE A 401 -12.64 18.33 -0.98
CA ILE A 401 -13.45 17.17 -0.58
C ILE A 401 -14.69 17.68 0.17
N PRO A 402 -15.89 17.46 -0.37
CA PRO A 402 -17.11 17.87 0.31
C PRO A 402 -17.25 17.04 1.57
N LEU A 403 -17.22 17.71 2.71
CA LEU A 403 -17.51 17.09 3.99
C LEU A 403 -18.99 16.72 3.99
N ASN A 404 -19.33 15.47 4.29
CA ASN A 404 -20.72 15.09 4.57
C ASN A 404 -21.02 15.33 6.07
N LEU A 405 -22.29 15.20 6.46
CA LEU A 405 -22.72 15.50 7.84
C LEU A 405 -22.00 14.64 8.90
N SER A 406 -21.68 13.39 8.57
CA SER A 406 -20.91 12.47 9.44
C SER A 406 -19.39 12.62 9.30
N ARG A 407 -18.91 13.29 8.24
CA ARG A 407 -17.51 13.38 7.79
C ARG A 407 -16.81 12.04 7.51
N GLU A 408 -17.56 10.94 7.38
CA GLU A 408 -17.04 9.58 7.16
C GLU A 408 -17.35 9.00 5.79
N LEU A 409 -18.48 9.38 5.18
CA LEU A 409 -18.93 8.83 3.90
C LEU A 409 -18.61 9.82 2.78
N LEU A 410 -17.68 9.44 1.91
CA LEU A 410 -17.36 10.19 0.70
C LEU A 410 -18.53 10.11 -0.29
N GLN A 411 -19.29 11.21 -0.41
CA GLN A 411 -20.47 11.29 -1.27
C GLN A 411 -20.14 11.56 -2.74
N ASP A 412 -19.04 12.28 -3.05
CA ASP A 412 -18.63 12.56 -4.43
C ASP A 412 -17.64 11.50 -4.95
N HIS A 413 -18.21 10.44 -5.54
CA HIS A 413 -17.42 9.40 -6.20
C HIS A 413 -16.62 9.93 -7.41
N GLY A 414 -17.05 11.02 -8.05
CA GLY A 414 -16.38 11.61 -9.20
C GLY A 414 -15.08 12.31 -8.82
N LEU A 415 -15.08 13.10 -7.73
CA LEU A 415 -13.88 13.75 -7.21
C LEU A 415 -12.82 12.74 -6.79
N ILE A 416 -13.22 11.69 -6.05
CA ILE A 416 -12.32 10.63 -5.61
C ILE A 416 -11.71 9.90 -6.80
N HIS A 417 -12.49 9.60 -7.83
CA HIS A 417 -11.99 9.00 -9.06
C HIS A 417 -10.98 9.91 -9.80
N ARG A 418 -11.22 11.24 -9.82
CA ARG A 418 -10.26 12.20 -10.37
C ARG A 418 -8.96 12.24 -9.57
N ILE A 419 -9.04 12.30 -8.25
CA ILE A 419 -7.86 12.24 -7.35
C ILE A 419 -7.09 10.95 -7.59
N ASN A 420 -7.77 9.81 -7.68
CA ASN A 420 -7.17 8.51 -7.96
C ASN A 420 -6.36 8.51 -9.25
N ARG A 421 -6.94 9.00 -10.36
CA ARG A 421 -6.23 9.11 -11.65
C ARG A 421 -4.99 10.00 -11.54
N ILE A 422 -5.11 11.15 -10.88
CA ILE A 422 -3.99 12.09 -10.69
C ILE A 422 -2.87 11.43 -9.88
N LEU A 423 -3.19 10.82 -8.74
CA LEU A 423 -2.21 10.17 -7.87
C LEU A 423 -1.53 8.98 -8.58
N THR A 424 -2.29 8.16 -9.29
CA THR A 424 -1.77 7.01 -10.07
C THR A 424 -0.76 7.48 -11.11
N ALA A 425 -1.11 8.49 -11.92
CA ALA A 425 -0.21 9.04 -12.92
C ALA A 425 1.06 9.66 -12.28
N ARG A 426 0.91 10.30 -11.11
CA ARG A 426 2.05 10.88 -10.37
C ARG A 426 2.98 9.80 -9.81
N ILE A 427 2.43 8.71 -9.29
CA ILE A 427 3.22 7.57 -8.78
C ILE A 427 3.98 6.91 -9.94
N LEU A 428 3.31 6.60 -11.05
CA LEU A 428 3.98 6.00 -12.22
C LEU A 428 5.09 6.91 -12.76
N ARG A 429 4.82 8.22 -12.89
CA ARG A 429 5.84 9.19 -13.31
C ARG A 429 7.04 9.24 -12.34
N PHE A 430 6.76 9.20 -11.04
CA PHE A 430 7.81 9.15 -10.01
C PHE A 430 8.65 7.87 -10.15
N LEU A 431 8.02 6.71 -10.30
CA LEU A 431 8.73 5.43 -10.50
C LEU A 431 9.60 5.45 -11.77
N LEU A 432 9.13 6.07 -12.86
CA LEU A 432 9.94 6.26 -14.06
C LEU A 432 11.15 7.17 -13.84
N THR A 433 11.02 8.20 -13.01
CA THR A 433 12.16 9.03 -12.60
C THR A 433 13.16 8.24 -11.76
N GLU A 434 12.69 7.44 -10.80
CA GLU A 434 13.56 6.58 -9.99
C GLU A 434 14.28 5.53 -10.84
N ALA A 435 13.60 4.94 -11.82
CA ALA A 435 14.19 3.98 -12.75
C ALA A 435 15.37 4.55 -13.53
N LYS A 436 15.31 5.85 -13.90
CA LYS A 436 16.42 6.56 -14.57
C LYS A 436 17.50 7.01 -13.59
N ARG A 437 17.11 7.42 -12.39
CA ARG A 437 18.02 7.98 -11.38
C ARG A 437 18.90 6.92 -10.74
N ASN A 438 18.33 5.78 -10.39
CA ASN A 438 19.05 4.68 -9.74
C ASN A 438 18.53 3.31 -10.23
N PRO A 439 19.01 2.83 -11.40
CA PRO A 439 18.53 1.60 -12.00
C PRO A 439 18.68 0.36 -11.10
N LYS A 440 19.75 0.29 -10.30
CA LYS A 440 20.02 -0.84 -9.41
C LYS A 440 19.00 -0.93 -8.28
N GLU A 441 18.75 0.17 -7.57
CA GLU A 441 17.73 0.19 -6.51
C GLU A 441 16.32 0.00 -7.07
N PHE A 442 16.07 0.52 -8.28
CA PHE A 442 14.81 0.32 -8.96
C PHE A 442 14.59 -1.16 -9.36
N SER A 443 15.64 -1.88 -9.77
CA SER A 443 15.57 -3.33 -9.99
C SER A 443 15.19 -4.08 -8.70
N ASN A 444 15.76 -3.71 -7.56
CA ASN A 444 15.36 -4.26 -6.26
C ASN A 444 13.88 -3.96 -5.96
N PHE A 445 13.40 -2.74 -6.28
CA PHE A 445 11.99 -2.40 -6.14
C PHE A 445 11.08 -3.28 -7.01
N LEU A 446 11.44 -3.51 -8.27
CA LEU A 446 10.68 -4.40 -9.15
C LEU A 446 10.68 -5.85 -8.67
N SER A 447 11.78 -6.33 -8.09
CA SER A 447 11.82 -7.68 -7.50
C SER A 447 10.85 -7.84 -6.31
N ASP A 448 10.64 -6.77 -5.53
CA ASP A 448 9.78 -6.80 -4.35
C ASP A 448 8.31 -6.47 -4.66
N PHE A 449 8.06 -5.50 -5.55
CA PHE A 449 6.75 -4.93 -5.82
C PHE A 449 6.27 -5.10 -7.27
N GLY A 450 7.06 -5.71 -8.16
CA GLY A 450 6.74 -5.85 -9.57
C GLY A 450 5.45 -6.64 -9.83
N LEU A 451 5.13 -7.61 -8.95
CA LEU A 451 3.88 -8.37 -9.03
C LEU A 451 2.63 -7.48 -8.92
N TYR A 452 2.68 -6.43 -8.10
CA TYR A 452 1.59 -5.46 -7.99
C TYR A 452 1.42 -4.69 -9.31
N LEU A 453 2.50 -4.25 -9.94
CA LEU A 453 2.41 -3.56 -11.24
C LEU A 453 1.85 -4.50 -12.33
N LYS A 454 2.27 -5.76 -12.31
CA LYS A 454 1.76 -6.81 -13.21
C LYS A 454 0.27 -7.09 -12.99
N GLU A 455 -0.19 -7.14 -11.75
CA GLU A 455 -1.61 -7.20 -11.39
C GLU A 455 -2.38 -6.02 -12.01
N GLY A 456 -1.79 -4.80 -11.98
CA GLY A 456 -2.37 -3.62 -12.61
C GLY A 456 -2.61 -3.79 -14.11
N ILE A 457 -1.65 -4.33 -14.87
CA ILE A 457 -1.84 -4.58 -16.32
C ILE A 457 -2.98 -5.58 -16.59
N VAL A 458 -3.11 -6.61 -15.75
CA VAL A 458 -4.15 -7.64 -15.91
C VAL A 458 -5.54 -7.12 -15.53
N THR A 459 -5.64 -6.30 -14.49
CA THR A 459 -6.92 -5.85 -13.90
C THR A 459 -7.46 -4.55 -14.48
N GLU A 460 -6.60 -3.64 -14.93
CA GLU A 460 -7.02 -2.40 -15.59
C GLU A 460 -7.70 -2.71 -16.92
N THR A 461 -8.71 -1.94 -17.29
CA THR A 461 -9.44 -2.11 -18.56
C THR A 461 -9.01 -1.14 -19.64
N ASP A 462 -8.46 0.02 -19.24
CA ASP A 462 -8.00 1.07 -20.14
C ASP A 462 -6.61 0.76 -20.69
N GLN A 463 -6.49 0.71 -22.02
CA GLN A 463 -5.23 0.39 -22.70
C GLN A 463 -4.13 1.42 -22.40
N SER A 464 -4.48 2.72 -22.31
CA SER A 464 -3.49 3.77 -22.00
C SER A 464 -2.87 3.54 -20.63
N THR A 465 -3.69 3.20 -19.64
CA THR A 465 -3.23 2.93 -18.28
C THR A 465 -2.37 1.67 -18.22
N ARG A 466 -2.73 0.60 -18.94
CA ARG A 466 -1.88 -0.60 -19.08
C ARG A 466 -0.50 -0.27 -19.66
N GLU A 467 -0.45 0.55 -20.70
CA GLU A 467 0.81 0.97 -21.33
C GLU A 467 1.64 1.87 -20.38
N ASP A 468 1.01 2.76 -19.62
CA ASP A 468 1.68 3.58 -18.61
C ASP A 468 2.31 2.75 -17.49
N ILE A 469 1.65 1.67 -17.07
CA ILE A 469 2.21 0.70 -16.12
C ILE A 469 3.37 -0.08 -16.77
N ALA A 470 3.18 -0.53 -18.02
CA ALA A 470 4.19 -1.31 -18.75
C ALA A 470 5.51 -0.55 -18.93
N ARG A 471 5.49 0.78 -19.07
CA ARG A 471 6.71 1.64 -19.11
C ARG A 471 7.65 1.42 -17.92
N VAL A 472 7.10 1.05 -16.77
CA VAL A 472 7.82 0.86 -15.51
C VAL A 472 8.51 -0.52 -15.47
N LEU A 473 8.03 -1.49 -16.23
CA LEU A 473 8.55 -2.86 -16.25
C LEU A 473 9.92 -2.94 -16.93
N ARG A 474 10.69 -3.95 -16.53
CA ARG A 474 12.05 -4.20 -16.99
C ARG A 474 12.24 -5.69 -17.26
N TYR A 475 12.90 -6.01 -18.36
CA TYR A 475 13.14 -7.38 -18.84
C TYR A 475 14.57 -7.52 -19.35
N GLU A 476 15.11 -8.73 -19.39
CA GLU A 476 16.33 -8.95 -20.16
C GLU A 476 16.00 -9.04 -21.66
N SER A 477 17.01 -8.82 -22.50
CA SER A 477 16.87 -8.88 -23.96
C SER A 477 17.99 -9.70 -24.59
N SER A 478 17.66 -10.44 -25.64
CA SER A 478 18.61 -11.18 -26.47
C SER A 478 19.65 -10.30 -27.18
N ALA A 479 19.42 -9.00 -27.27
CA ALA A 479 20.36 -8.02 -27.83
C ALA A 479 21.32 -7.41 -26.79
N LEU A 480 21.11 -7.70 -25.50
CA LEU A 480 21.88 -7.12 -24.40
C LEU A 480 22.68 -8.19 -23.63
N PRO A 481 23.75 -7.78 -22.94
CA PRO A 481 24.51 -8.63 -22.01
C PRO A 481 23.65 -9.26 -20.91
N VAL A 482 24.14 -10.35 -20.35
CA VAL A 482 23.49 -11.08 -19.25
C VAL A 482 23.31 -10.17 -18.03
N GLY A 483 22.09 -10.17 -17.45
CA GLY A 483 21.75 -9.35 -16.30
C GLY A 483 21.42 -7.89 -16.62
N GLU A 484 21.61 -7.44 -17.86
CA GLU A 484 21.24 -6.10 -18.28
C GLU A 484 19.75 -6.04 -18.62
N LEU A 485 19.03 -5.18 -17.89
CA LEU A 485 17.60 -5.00 -18.04
C LEU A 485 17.29 -3.82 -18.99
N THR A 486 16.29 -4.01 -19.83
CA THR A 486 15.72 -3.02 -20.74
C THR A 486 14.24 -2.80 -20.47
N SER A 487 13.74 -1.63 -20.87
CA SER A 487 12.32 -1.29 -20.96
C SER A 487 11.76 -1.54 -22.36
N PHE A 488 10.42 -1.45 -22.49
CA PHE A 488 9.76 -1.46 -23.79
C PHE A 488 10.12 -0.25 -24.66
N ASP A 489 10.30 0.94 -24.07
CA ASP A 489 10.74 2.13 -24.80
C ASP A 489 12.14 1.95 -25.39
N GLU A 490 13.06 1.36 -24.62
CA GLU A 490 14.42 1.06 -25.07
C GLU A 490 14.44 -0.04 -26.15
N TYR A 491 13.64 -1.12 -26.00
CA TYR A 491 13.44 -2.11 -27.06
C TYR A 491 12.93 -1.43 -28.33
N ALA A 492 11.86 -0.62 -28.21
CA ALA A 492 11.26 0.06 -29.34
C ALA A 492 12.24 1.00 -30.07
N SER A 493 13.19 1.60 -29.34
CA SER A 493 14.23 2.46 -29.92
C SER A 493 15.26 1.70 -30.78
N ARG A 494 15.43 0.40 -30.55
CA ARG A 494 16.34 -0.48 -31.29
C ARG A 494 15.65 -1.23 -32.44
N MET A 495 14.33 -1.15 -32.54
CA MET A 495 13.57 -1.77 -33.61
C MET A 495 13.93 -1.19 -34.98
N ARG A 496 13.93 -2.04 -35.99
CA ARG A 496 14.17 -1.63 -37.38
C ARG A 496 12.94 -0.93 -37.95
N ALA A 497 13.17 -0.04 -38.91
CA ALA A 497 12.08 0.60 -39.64
C ALA A 497 11.16 -0.44 -40.29
N GLY A 498 9.86 -0.35 -40.01
CA GLY A 498 8.84 -1.28 -40.53
C GLY A 498 8.49 -2.44 -39.59
N GLU A 499 9.26 -2.69 -38.53
CA GLU A 499 8.90 -3.69 -37.52
C GLU A 499 7.68 -3.22 -36.71
N ARG A 500 6.71 -4.12 -36.52
CA ARG A 500 5.44 -3.83 -35.81
C ARG A 500 5.20 -4.71 -34.59
N ASN A 501 6.12 -5.62 -34.28
CA ASN A 501 5.97 -6.58 -33.21
C ASN A 501 7.15 -6.51 -32.24
N ILE A 502 6.85 -6.56 -30.95
CA ILE A 502 7.81 -6.78 -29.87
C ILE A 502 7.75 -8.26 -29.55
N TYR A 503 8.88 -8.96 -29.71
CA TYR A 503 8.94 -10.40 -29.51
C TYR A 503 9.42 -10.75 -28.11
N PHE A 504 8.85 -11.80 -27.54
CA PHE A 504 9.23 -12.30 -26.22
C PHE A 504 9.27 -13.83 -26.16
N LEU A 505 10.06 -14.35 -25.22
CA LEU A 505 10.15 -15.77 -24.91
C LEU A 505 10.14 -15.96 -23.38
N SER A 506 9.24 -16.81 -22.90
CA SER A 506 9.16 -17.20 -21.50
C SER A 506 10.08 -18.38 -21.22
N ALA A 507 10.95 -18.26 -20.23
CA ALA A 507 11.85 -19.31 -19.77
C ALA A 507 12.26 -19.05 -18.31
N PRO A 508 12.59 -20.05 -17.47
CA PRO A 508 12.89 -19.80 -16.06
C PRO A 508 14.14 -18.93 -15.78
N ASN A 509 15.06 -18.81 -16.75
CA ASN A 509 16.26 -17.99 -16.65
C ASN A 509 16.88 -17.77 -18.05
N ARG A 510 17.88 -16.88 -18.11
CA ARG A 510 18.61 -16.53 -19.33
C ARG A 510 19.17 -17.72 -20.09
N HIS A 511 19.84 -18.62 -19.38
CA HIS A 511 20.49 -19.79 -19.98
C HIS A 511 19.47 -20.69 -20.70
N LEU A 512 18.33 -20.94 -20.08
CA LEU A 512 17.25 -21.72 -20.69
C LEU A 512 16.56 -21.00 -21.85
N ALA A 513 16.48 -19.66 -21.80
CA ALA A 513 15.95 -18.87 -22.91
C ALA A 513 16.86 -18.97 -24.14
N GLU A 514 18.18 -18.81 -23.95
CA GLU A 514 19.16 -18.89 -25.04
C GLU A 514 19.36 -20.31 -25.58
N ALA A 515 19.24 -21.32 -24.72
CA ALA A 515 19.28 -22.73 -25.12
C ALA A 515 17.95 -23.26 -25.67
N SER A 516 16.92 -22.41 -25.82
CA SER A 516 15.60 -22.85 -26.26
C SER A 516 15.57 -23.23 -27.75
N PRO A 517 14.90 -24.33 -28.15
CA PRO A 517 14.67 -24.64 -29.57
C PRO A 517 13.88 -23.56 -30.29
N TYR A 518 13.02 -22.80 -29.58
CA TYR A 518 12.30 -21.66 -30.15
C TYR A 518 13.22 -20.48 -30.43
N PHE A 519 14.20 -20.24 -29.54
CA PHE A 519 15.19 -19.20 -29.74
C PHE A 519 16.18 -19.55 -30.87
N GLU A 520 16.58 -20.82 -30.97
CA GLU A 520 17.33 -21.33 -32.10
C GLU A 520 16.58 -21.08 -33.43
N ALA A 521 15.31 -21.48 -33.48
CA ALA A 521 14.48 -21.34 -34.68
C ALA A 521 14.37 -19.89 -35.17
N ILE A 522 14.18 -18.94 -34.24
CA ILE A 522 14.11 -17.52 -34.61
C ILE A 522 15.47 -16.97 -35.03
N ARG A 523 16.57 -17.36 -34.36
CA ARG A 523 17.92 -16.94 -34.75
C ARG A 523 18.32 -17.45 -36.13
N LYS A 524 17.90 -18.66 -36.50
CA LYS A 524 18.14 -19.22 -37.84
C LYS A 524 17.37 -18.46 -38.92
N LYS A 525 16.12 -18.10 -38.65
CA LYS A 525 15.24 -17.41 -39.60
C LYS A 525 15.55 -15.91 -39.73
N SER A 526 15.80 -15.25 -38.61
CA SER A 526 15.95 -13.80 -38.50
C SER A 526 16.93 -13.48 -37.38
N PRO A 527 18.25 -13.58 -37.64
CA PRO A 527 19.29 -13.50 -36.61
C PRO A 527 19.29 -12.16 -35.86
N ASP A 528 18.76 -11.11 -36.48
CA ASP A 528 18.72 -9.77 -35.90
C ASP A 528 17.46 -9.48 -35.07
N THR A 529 16.51 -10.41 -34.99
CA THR A 529 15.29 -10.21 -34.21
C THR A 529 15.63 -10.17 -32.72
N GLU A 530 15.42 -9.01 -32.10
CA GLU A 530 15.49 -8.84 -30.65
C GLU A 530 14.33 -9.61 -29.99
N VAL A 531 14.61 -10.27 -28.87
CA VAL A 531 13.63 -11.06 -28.11
C VAL A 531 13.78 -10.70 -26.64
N LEU A 532 12.70 -10.26 -26.01
CA LEU A 532 12.63 -10.07 -24.56
C LEU A 532 12.55 -11.43 -23.87
N PHE A 533 13.29 -11.59 -22.77
CA PHE A 533 13.25 -12.79 -21.95
C PHE A 533 12.44 -12.56 -20.68
N LEU A 534 11.43 -13.40 -20.50
CA LEU A 534 10.48 -13.34 -19.39
C LEU A 534 10.77 -14.50 -18.44
N TYR A 535 11.10 -14.18 -17.20
CA TYR A 535 11.53 -15.18 -16.22
C TYR A 535 10.43 -15.58 -15.25
N GLU A 536 9.41 -14.74 -15.06
CA GLU A 536 8.35 -15.05 -14.12
C GLU A 536 7.18 -15.78 -14.79
N PRO A 537 6.58 -16.80 -14.12
CA PRO A 537 5.52 -17.61 -14.71
C PRO A 537 4.29 -16.84 -15.21
N TYR A 538 4.02 -15.68 -14.62
CA TYR A 538 2.87 -14.83 -14.93
C TYR A 538 3.16 -13.76 -15.98
N ASP A 539 4.42 -13.54 -16.35
CA ASP A 539 4.79 -12.49 -17.32
C ASP A 539 4.09 -12.69 -18.65
N GLU A 540 3.94 -13.93 -19.08
CA GLU A 540 3.25 -14.24 -20.33
C GLU A 540 1.77 -13.83 -20.30
N LEU A 541 1.06 -14.13 -19.21
CA LEU A 541 -0.32 -13.67 -19.01
C LEU A 541 -0.38 -12.13 -19.00
N VAL A 542 0.55 -11.49 -18.31
CA VAL A 542 0.64 -10.03 -18.25
C VAL A 542 0.80 -9.43 -19.65
N LEU A 543 1.70 -9.95 -20.47
CA LEU A 543 1.91 -9.44 -21.83
C LEU A 543 0.76 -9.77 -22.78
N MET A 544 0.09 -10.91 -22.59
CA MET A 544 -1.15 -11.23 -23.32
C MET A 544 -2.26 -10.23 -23.00
N ASN A 545 -2.44 -9.86 -21.74
CA ASN A 545 -3.41 -8.85 -21.32
C ASN A 545 -3.00 -7.43 -21.74
N LEU A 546 -1.71 -7.13 -21.82
CA LEU A 546 -1.21 -5.87 -22.35
C LEU A 546 -1.52 -5.74 -23.86
N GLY A 547 -1.35 -6.82 -24.62
CA GLY A 547 -1.71 -6.95 -26.04
C GLY A 547 -0.83 -6.16 -27.01
N GLN A 548 -0.69 -4.86 -26.78
CA GLN A 548 0.15 -3.96 -27.55
C GLN A 548 0.85 -2.94 -26.65
N TYR A 549 1.90 -2.32 -27.18
CA TYR A 549 2.62 -1.22 -26.55
C TYR A 549 3.05 -0.22 -27.61
N ASP A 550 2.66 1.05 -27.49
CA ASP A 550 3.02 2.10 -28.46
C ASP A 550 2.72 1.68 -29.92
N LYS A 551 1.50 1.14 -30.13
CA LYS A 551 0.98 0.62 -31.41
C LYS A 551 1.76 -0.56 -32.01
N LYS A 552 2.63 -1.20 -31.23
CA LYS A 552 3.36 -2.42 -31.60
C LYS A 552 2.72 -3.60 -30.89
N ASN A 553 2.47 -4.70 -31.61
CA ASN A 553 1.88 -5.88 -31.00
C ASN A 553 2.91 -6.63 -30.15
N LEU A 554 2.48 -7.23 -29.04
CA LEU A 554 3.29 -8.16 -28.27
C LEU A 554 3.05 -9.58 -28.81
N SER A 555 4.11 -10.28 -29.20
CA SER A 555 3.98 -11.63 -29.76
C SER A 555 5.04 -12.57 -29.18
N SER A 556 4.61 -13.75 -28.73
CA SER A 556 5.58 -14.77 -28.33
C SER A 556 6.30 -15.33 -29.55
N VAL A 557 7.57 -15.73 -29.37
CA VAL A 557 8.33 -16.39 -30.43
C VAL A 557 7.61 -17.68 -30.90
N GLU A 558 6.94 -18.38 -29.99
CA GLU A 558 6.20 -19.59 -30.31
C GLU A 558 5.01 -19.32 -31.23
N LYS A 559 4.24 -18.26 -30.95
CA LYS A 559 3.12 -17.85 -31.80
C LYS A 559 3.61 -17.50 -33.21
N LEU A 560 4.68 -16.69 -33.30
CA LEU A 560 5.32 -16.33 -34.56
C LEU A 560 5.72 -17.57 -35.37
N LEU A 561 6.29 -18.58 -34.72
CA LEU A 561 6.69 -19.82 -35.37
C LEU A 561 5.47 -20.67 -35.80
N SER A 562 4.39 -20.68 -35.03
CA SER A 562 3.18 -21.42 -35.36
C SER A 562 2.39 -20.83 -36.55
N GLU A 563 2.43 -19.51 -36.72
CA GLU A 563 1.72 -18.77 -37.80
C GLU A 563 2.56 -18.62 -39.07
N ASP A 564 3.83 -18.99 -39.01
CA ASP A 564 4.74 -18.88 -40.13
C ASP A 564 4.38 -19.88 -41.26
N ALA A 565 3.81 -19.31 -42.33
CA ALA A 565 3.34 -20.02 -43.51
C ALA A 565 4.44 -20.44 -44.50
N SER A 566 5.72 -20.22 -44.17
CA SER A 566 6.83 -20.72 -45.00
C SER A 566 6.79 -22.25 -45.10
N ASN A 567 7.17 -22.79 -46.27
CA ASN A 567 7.20 -24.23 -46.50
C ASN A 567 8.40 -24.89 -45.78
N ILE A 568 8.29 -24.99 -44.46
CA ILE A 568 9.28 -25.62 -43.57
C ILE A 568 9.08 -27.12 -43.39
N ASP A 569 7.94 -27.65 -43.82
CA ASP A 569 7.59 -29.09 -43.78
C ASP A 569 8.22 -29.85 -44.94
N SER A 570 9.54 -29.72 -45.06
CA SER A 570 10.33 -30.40 -46.08
C SER A 570 11.80 -30.53 -45.65
N VAL A 571 12.47 -31.54 -46.19
CA VAL A 571 13.93 -31.70 -46.05
C VAL A 571 14.62 -30.67 -46.92
N ASP A 572 15.69 -30.06 -46.41
CA ASP A 572 16.53 -29.15 -47.20
C ASP A 572 17.20 -29.89 -48.37
N PRO A 573 16.86 -29.58 -49.64
CA PRO A 573 17.42 -30.27 -50.80
C PRO A 573 18.92 -30.04 -50.98
N GLU A 574 19.48 -28.99 -50.38
CA GLU A 574 20.92 -28.68 -50.44
C GLU A 574 21.71 -29.35 -49.31
N SER A 575 21.04 -29.94 -48.31
CA SER A 575 21.73 -30.63 -47.22
C SER A 575 22.18 -32.03 -47.62
N ALA A 576 23.50 -32.26 -47.64
CA ALA A 576 24.09 -33.58 -47.82
C ALA A 576 23.96 -34.49 -46.58
N VAL A 577 23.48 -33.95 -45.46
CA VAL A 577 23.37 -34.62 -44.16
C VAL A 577 21.91 -34.63 -43.72
N GLY A 578 21.38 -35.80 -43.36
CA GLY A 578 20.03 -35.97 -42.85
C GLY A 578 19.21 -36.99 -43.64
N LEU A 579 17.93 -37.08 -43.30
CA LEU A 579 16.95 -37.91 -44.02
C LEU A 579 16.59 -37.30 -45.37
N THR A 580 16.32 -38.12 -46.38
CA THR A 580 15.68 -37.70 -47.63
C THR A 580 14.20 -37.38 -47.42
N GLN A 581 13.55 -36.69 -48.36
CA GLN A 581 12.13 -36.36 -48.25
C GLN A 581 11.23 -37.59 -48.14
N ALA A 582 11.57 -38.68 -48.85
CA ALA A 582 10.80 -39.93 -48.78
C ALA A 582 10.93 -40.60 -47.40
N GLU A 583 12.14 -40.64 -46.85
CA GLU A 583 12.41 -41.17 -45.50
C GLU A 583 11.72 -40.33 -44.43
N ALA A 584 11.78 -39.00 -44.55
CA ALA A 584 11.08 -38.07 -43.67
C ALA A 584 9.56 -38.29 -43.68
N ASN A 585 8.94 -38.42 -44.85
CA ASN A 585 7.50 -38.68 -44.97
C ASN A 585 7.09 -40.03 -44.37
N SER A 586 7.95 -41.05 -44.50
CA SER A 586 7.72 -42.35 -43.87
C SER A 586 7.79 -42.25 -42.34
N LEU A 587 8.82 -41.57 -41.83
CA LEU A 587 9.02 -41.36 -40.39
C LEU A 587 7.87 -40.59 -39.75
N THR A 588 7.43 -39.47 -40.36
CA THR A 588 6.36 -38.64 -39.79
C THR A 588 5.05 -39.42 -39.73
N LYS A 589 4.70 -40.18 -40.78
CA LYS A 589 3.51 -41.03 -40.79
C LYS A 589 3.55 -42.12 -39.71
N TRP A 590 4.70 -42.78 -39.54
CA TRP A 590 4.88 -43.77 -38.47
C TRP A 590 4.78 -43.11 -37.08
N ALA A 591 5.41 -41.96 -36.88
CA ALA A 591 5.40 -41.24 -35.61
C ALA A 591 3.99 -40.75 -35.23
N GLU A 592 3.19 -40.30 -36.19
CA GLU A 592 1.77 -39.97 -35.99
C GLU A 592 0.98 -41.18 -35.49
N GLN A 593 1.20 -42.35 -36.10
CA GLN A 593 0.54 -43.59 -35.68
C GLN A 593 0.98 -44.04 -34.28
N ALA A 594 2.28 -43.93 -33.97
CA ALA A 594 2.85 -44.33 -32.69
C ALA A 594 2.39 -43.41 -31.54
N LEU A 595 2.32 -42.09 -31.77
CA LEU A 595 1.92 -41.11 -30.76
C LEU A 595 0.40 -40.97 -30.63
N ASN A 596 -0.36 -41.31 -31.68
CA ASN A 596 -1.81 -41.33 -31.70
C ASN A 596 -2.43 -40.06 -31.10
N MET A 597 -3.22 -40.18 -30.02
CA MET A 597 -3.93 -39.06 -29.39
C MET A 597 -3.02 -38.03 -28.70
N LYS A 598 -1.71 -38.29 -28.58
CA LYS A 598 -0.75 -37.36 -27.94
C LYS A 598 -0.40 -36.17 -28.84
N VAL A 599 -0.63 -36.26 -30.16
CA VAL A 599 -0.29 -35.22 -31.13
C VAL A 599 -1.40 -35.00 -32.15
N LYS A 600 -1.52 -33.77 -32.65
CA LYS A 600 -2.40 -33.45 -33.79
C LYS A 600 -1.77 -33.84 -35.13
N LYS A 601 -0.45 -33.61 -35.26
CA LYS A 601 0.32 -33.85 -36.48
C LYS A 601 1.80 -34.02 -36.14
N VAL A 602 2.53 -34.83 -36.90
CA VAL A 602 3.99 -34.85 -36.90
C VAL A 602 4.48 -34.34 -38.26
N LYS A 603 5.44 -33.43 -38.25
CA LYS A 603 6.05 -32.87 -39.46
C LYS A 603 7.56 -32.76 -39.31
N VAL A 604 8.26 -32.49 -40.39
CA VAL A 604 9.68 -32.11 -40.32
C VAL A 604 9.83 -30.59 -40.28
N THR A 605 11.00 -30.12 -39.85
CA THR A 605 11.30 -28.69 -39.81
C THR A 605 12.74 -28.40 -40.17
N ARG A 606 12.93 -27.33 -40.96
CA ARG A 606 14.25 -26.76 -41.28
C ARG A 606 14.72 -25.73 -40.26
N ARG A 607 13.92 -25.44 -39.23
CA ARG A 607 14.16 -24.34 -38.28
C ARG A 607 15.24 -24.67 -37.25
N LEU A 608 15.45 -25.94 -36.97
CA LEU A 608 16.41 -26.41 -35.98
C LEU A 608 17.76 -26.74 -36.62
N THR A 609 18.80 -26.77 -35.80
CA THR A 609 20.15 -27.20 -36.17
C THR A 609 20.66 -28.19 -35.13
N SER A 610 20.70 -27.78 -33.86
CA SER A 610 21.19 -28.50 -32.70
C SER A 610 20.11 -29.33 -32.00
N HIS A 611 18.86 -28.86 -31.93
CA HIS A 611 17.80 -29.59 -31.26
C HIS A 611 17.20 -30.69 -32.17
N PRO A 612 16.80 -31.86 -31.60
CA PRO A 612 16.17 -32.94 -32.36
C PRO A 612 14.73 -32.63 -32.77
N CYS A 613 14.00 -31.87 -31.95
CA CYS A 613 12.59 -31.60 -32.16
C CYS A 613 12.11 -30.38 -31.38
N LEU A 614 10.95 -29.85 -31.77
CA LEU A 614 10.19 -28.84 -31.03
C LEU A 614 8.69 -29.15 -31.15
N VAL A 615 7.86 -28.59 -30.27
CA VAL A 615 6.40 -28.66 -30.38
C VAL A 615 5.84 -27.29 -30.73
N SER A 616 4.97 -27.24 -31.73
CA SER A 616 4.24 -26.04 -32.14
C SER A 616 2.80 -26.11 -31.66
N ILE A 617 2.37 -25.08 -30.91
CA ILE A 617 0.98 -24.89 -30.45
C ILE A 617 0.60 -23.44 -30.75
N ARG A 618 -0.59 -23.27 -31.36
CA ARG A 618 -1.03 -21.97 -31.91
C ARG A 618 -1.09 -20.87 -30.85
N GLU A 619 -1.51 -21.21 -29.64
CA GLU A 619 -1.66 -20.29 -28.50
C GLU A 619 -0.96 -20.86 -27.26
N ALA A 620 0.34 -21.13 -27.36
CA ALA A 620 1.14 -21.78 -26.31
C ALA A 620 1.00 -21.09 -24.93
N GLY A 621 1.04 -19.75 -24.89
CA GLY A 621 0.91 -19.01 -23.63
C GLY A 621 -0.45 -19.14 -22.96
N ALA A 622 -1.53 -19.02 -23.74
CA ALA A 622 -2.89 -19.25 -23.25
C ALA A 622 -3.05 -20.69 -22.74
N MET A 623 -2.46 -21.64 -23.47
CA MET A 623 -2.49 -23.05 -23.12
C MET A 623 -1.76 -23.36 -21.81
N ARG A 624 -0.57 -22.78 -21.57
CA ARG A 624 0.11 -22.89 -20.27
C ARG A 624 -0.75 -22.40 -19.12
N HIS A 625 -1.45 -21.28 -19.31
CA HIS A 625 -2.35 -20.75 -18.30
C HIS A 625 -3.55 -21.68 -18.06
N LEU A 626 -4.17 -22.19 -19.12
CA LEU A 626 -5.29 -23.15 -19.02
C LEU A 626 -4.89 -24.44 -18.31
N LEU A 627 -3.70 -24.97 -18.58
CA LEU A 627 -3.15 -26.16 -17.90
C LEU A 627 -3.00 -25.95 -16.39
N ARG A 628 -2.44 -24.80 -15.98
CA ARG A 628 -2.27 -24.46 -14.56
C ARG A 628 -3.57 -24.14 -13.83
N THR A 629 -4.66 -23.90 -14.55
CA THR A 629 -5.95 -23.47 -13.99
C THR A 629 -7.05 -24.49 -14.28
N SER A 630 -7.79 -24.32 -15.38
CA SER A 630 -8.99 -25.10 -15.69
C SER A 630 -8.73 -26.58 -15.99
N LEU A 631 -7.56 -26.91 -16.52
CA LEU A 631 -7.17 -28.28 -16.86
C LEU A 631 -6.26 -28.92 -15.80
N ALA A 632 -6.00 -28.24 -14.69
CA ALA A 632 -5.22 -28.78 -13.59
C ALA A 632 -5.92 -30.05 -13.05
N GLY A 633 -5.16 -31.14 -12.90
CA GLY A 633 -5.68 -32.43 -12.43
C GLY A 633 -6.57 -33.20 -13.42
N ARG A 634 -6.77 -32.71 -14.66
CA ARG A 634 -7.45 -33.49 -15.71
C ARG A 634 -6.58 -34.65 -16.23
N PRO A 635 -7.17 -35.71 -16.80
CA PRO A 635 -6.41 -36.81 -17.41
C PRO A 635 -5.53 -36.32 -18.57
N ALA A 636 -4.38 -36.98 -18.78
CA ALA A 636 -3.42 -36.61 -19.82
C ALA A 636 -4.02 -36.57 -21.23
N ALA A 637 -4.89 -37.52 -21.58
CA ALA A 637 -5.54 -37.58 -22.90
C ALA A 637 -6.39 -36.34 -23.21
N GLU A 638 -7.16 -35.84 -22.23
CA GLU A 638 -7.97 -34.63 -22.37
C GLU A 638 -7.09 -33.39 -22.58
N LYS A 639 -5.94 -33.34 -21.90
CA LYS A 639 -4.96 -32.26 -22.05
C LYS A 639 -4.34 -32.25 -23.46
N TYR A 640 -3.90 -33.39 -23.98
CA TYR A 640 -3.35 -33.46 -25.35
C TYR A 640 -4.38 -33.07 -26.41
N GLN A 641 -5.65 -33.47 -26.22
CA GLN A 641 -6.74 -33.08 -27.11
C GLN A 641 -6.99 -31.56 -27.07
N ALA A 642 -6.87 -30.92 -25.91
CA ALA A 642 -6.99 -29.48 -25.78
C ALA A 642 -5.79 -28.73 -26.37
N MET A 643 -4.57 -29.24 -26.16
CA MET A 643 -3.32 -28.63 -26.63
C MET A 643 -3.13 -28.72 -28.15
N GLU A 644 -3.61 -29.81 -28.76
CA GLU A 644 -3.40 -30.11 -30.18
C GLU A 644 -1.94 -29.95 -30.64
N PRO A 645 -0.95 -30.57 -29.98
CA PRO A 645 0.45 -30.29 -30.25
C PRO A 645 0.88 -30.81 -31.63
N VAL A 646 1.65 -30.02 -32.36
CA VAL A 646 2.30 -30.43 -33.61
C VAL A 646 3.78 -30.67 -33.33
N LEU A 647 4.22 -31.93 -33.40
CA LEU A 647 5.63 -32.28 -33.21
C LEU A 647 6.40 -32.02 -34.50
N GLU A 648 7.44 -31.19 -34.43
CA GLU A 648 8.35 -30.94 -35.55
C GLU A 648 9.69 -31.63 -35.31
N LEU A 649 10.11 -32.48 -36.25
CA LEU A 649 11.35 -33.25 -36.20
C LEU A 649 12.43 -32.59 -37.06
N ASN A 650 13.66 -32.51 -36.54
CA ASN A 650 14.83 -32.05 -37.28
C ASN A 650 15.43 -33.22 -38.09
N PRO A 651 15.26 -33.28 -39.42
CA PRO A 651 15.72 -34.42 -40.23
C PRO A 651 17.24 -34.56 -40.27
N GLN A 652 17.99 -33.52 -39.87
CA GLN A 652 19.46 -33.52 -39.86
C GLN A 652 20.01 -34.03 -38.52
N HIS A 653 19.21 -34.07 -37.46
CA HIS A 653 19.68 -34.44 -36.14
C HIS A 653 19.94 -35.96 -36.02
N THR A 654 21.07 -36.34 -35.41
CA THR A 654 21.50 -37.75 -35.30
C THR A 654 20.44 -38.64 -34.63
N LEU A 655 19.77 -38.16 -33.58
CA LEU A 655 18.68 -38.91 -32.93
C LEU A 655 17.48 -39.16 -33.86
N VAL A 656 17.14 -38.20 -34.73
CA VAL A 656 16.00 -38.34 -35.66
C VAL A 656 16.37 -39.31 -36.79
N GLN A 657 17.61 -39.27 -37.27
CA GLN A 657 18.12 -40.26 -38.22
C GLN A 657 18.14 -41.66 -37.62
N TYR A 658 18.53 -41.79 -36.35
CA TYR A 658 18.52 -43.07 -35.64
C TYR A 658 17.08 -43.59 -35.42
N LEU A 659 16.16 -42.69 -35.06
CA LEU A 659 14.74 -43.02 -34.95
C LEU A 659 14.18 -43.58 -36.27
N TYR A 660 14.51 -42.94 -37.40
CA TYR A 660 14.13 -43.44 -38.72
C TYR A 660 14.62 -44.88 -38.96
N LYS A 661 15.91 -45.15 -38.70
CA LYS A 661 16.51 -46.48 -38.84
C LYS A 661 15.77 -47.53 -38.01
N LEU A 662 15.45 -47.21 -36.75
CA LEU A 662 14.72 -48.13 -35.87
C LEU A 662 13.29 -48.35 -36.34
N SER A 663 12.56 -47.28 -36.69
CA SER A 663 11.16 -47.36 -37.14
C SER A 663 10.98 -48.12 -38.45
N SER A 664 12.01 -48.12 -39.31
CA SER A 664 12.01 -48.80 -40.62
C SER A 664 12.53 -50.24 -40.53
N SER A 665 12.97 -50.69 -39.36
CA SER A 665 13.43 -52.07 -39.13
C SER A 665 12.25 -53.02 -38.92
N ASP A 666 12.38 -54.25 -39.40
CA ASP A 666 11.40 -55.31 -39.16
C ASP A 666 11.51 -55.93 -37.76
N SER A 667 12.63 -55.68 -37.05
CA SER A 667 12.86 -56.18 -35.70
C SER A 667 11.84 -55.61 -34.71
N GLN A 668 11.21 -56.50 -33.94
CA GLN A 668 10.27 -56.11 -32.88
C GLN A 668 10.97 -55.30 -31.79
N GLU A 669 12.22 -55.63 -31.45
CA GLU A 669 13.03 -54.89 -30.48
C GLU A 669 13.30 -53.46 -30.95
N ASP A 670 13.59 -53.28 -32.24
CA ASP A 670 13.82 -51.97 -32.84
C ASP A 670 12.55 -51.12 -32.79
N LYS A 671 11.39 -51.72 -33.05
CA LYS A 671 10.09 -51.03 -32.96
C LYS A 671 9.79 -50.58 -31.53
N VAL A 672 10.03 -51.43 -30.52
CA VAL A 672 9.85 -51.06 -29.11
C VAL A 672 10.78 -49.91 -28.73
N LEU A 673 12.05 -49.97 -29.13
CA LEU A 673 13.01 -48.90 -28.88
C LEU A 673 12.64 -47.60 -29.61
N ALA A 674 12.16 -47.70 -30.85
CA ALA A 674 11.68 -46.55 -31.61
C ALA A 674 10.51 -45.85 -30.91
N THR A 675 9.52 -46.61 -30.43
CA THR A 675 8.37 -46.07 -29.68
C THR A 675 8.82 -45.37 -28.40
N ALA A 676 9.71 -45.99 -27.62
CA ALA A 676 10.26 -45.36 -26.42
C ALA A 676 11.03 -44.06 -26.74
N LEU A 677 11.78 -44.04 -27.84
CA LEU A 677 12.54 -42.87 -28.27
C LEU A 677 11.64 -41.72 -28.73
N ILE A 678 10.61 -41.97 -29.53
CA ILE A 678 9.69 -40.91 -29.98
C ILE A 678 8.85 -40.36 -28.82
N ASP A 679 8.45 -41.19 -27.86
CA ASP A 679 7.79 -40.72 -26.63
C ASP A 679 8.71 -39.79 -25.82
N CYS A 680 9.98 -40.17 -25.66
CA CYS A 680 10.96 -39.33 -24.97
C CYS A 680 11.22 -38.01 -25.72
N LEU A 681 11.26 -38.02 -27.05
CA LEU A 681 11.41 -36.81 -27.86
C LEU A 681 10.20 -35.87 -27.70
N LEU A 682 8.98 -36.42 -27.68
CA LEU A 682 7.77 -35.64 -27.41
C LEU A 682 7.82 -35.04 -26.00
N ASP A 683 8.14 -35.82 -24.97
CA ASP A 683 8.26 -35.34 -23.59
C ASP A 683 9.27 -34.19 -23.48
N ASN A 684 10.45 -34.34 -24.09
CA ASN A 684 11.47 -33.30 -24.11
C ASN A 684 10.98 -32.02 -24.81
N ALA A 685 10.30 -32.16 -25.95
CA ALA A 685 9.75 -31.02 -26.67
C ALA A 685 8.64 -30.32 -25.88
N MET A 686 7.77 -31.07 -25.20
CA MET A 686 6.74 -30.54 -24.29
C MET A 686 7.36 -29.84 -23.08
N ALA A 687 8.48 -30.34 -22.56
CA ALA A 687 9.23 -29.71 -21.48
C ALA A 687 9.82 -28.36 -21.92
N HIS A 688 10.44 -28.30 -23.11
CA HIS A 688 10.92 -27.04 -23.69
C HIS A 688 9.78 -26.05 -23.94
N ALA A 689 8.60 -26.54 -24.29
CA ALA A 689 7.39 -25.73 -24.43
C ALA A 689 6.81 -25.29 -23.06
N GLY A 690 7.34 -25.75 -21.93
CA GLY A 690 6.77 -25.45 -20.60
C GLY A 690 5.36 -26.02 -20.40
N LEU A 691 5.04 -27.10 -21.11
CA LEU A 691 3.73 -27.78 -21.12
C LEU A 691 3.81 -29.21 -20.55
N LEU A 692 4.98 -29.62 -20.08
CA LEU A 692 5.15 -30.87 -19.34
C LEU A 692 4.70 -30.68 -17.90
N GLU A 693 3.72 -31.47 -17.45
CA GLU A 693 3.23 -31.41 -16.06
C GLU A 693 3.78 -32.55 -15.20
N GLU A 694 3.63 -33.81 -15.62
CA GLU A 694 3.97 -34.98 -14.80
C GLU A 694 5.41 -35.47 -15.04
N VAL A 695 6.36 -34.82 -14.40
CA VAL A 695 7.80 -35.15 -14.47
C VAL A 695 8.10 -36.60 -14.04
N ARG A 696 7.26 -37.19 -13.17
CA ARG A 696 7.45 -38.56 -12.66
C ARG A 696 7.30 -39.60 -13.77
N GLU A 697 6.24 -39.50 -14.57
CA GLU A 697 6.01 -40.44 -15.67
C GLU A 697 7.11 -40.33 -16.74
N THR A 698 7.58 -39.11 -17.02
CA THR A 698 8.70 -38.88 -17.93
C THR A 698 9.97 -39.56 -17.41
N THR A 699 10.20 -39.55 -16.09
CA THR A 699 11.37 -40.21 -15.49
C THR A 699 11.32 -41.73 -15.68
N GLU A 700 10.15 -42.35 -15.56
CA GLU A 700 9.95 -43.78 -15.83
C GLU A 700 10.22 -44.11 -17.30
N ARG A 701 9.67 -43.32 -18.23
CA ARG A 701 9.90 -43.49 -19.68
C ARG A 701 11.37 -43.32 -20.07
N ILE A 702 12.06 -42.33 -19.50
CA ILE A 702 13.51 -42.14 -19.70
C ILE A 702 14.29 -43.34 -19.16
N THR A 703 13.96 -43.82 -17.96
CA THR A 703 14.64 -44.98 -17.36
C THR A 703 14.45 -46.23 -18.23
N GLN A 704 13.24 -46.44 -18.75
CA GLN A 704 12.94 -47.53 -19.67
C GLN A 704 13.75 -47.41 -20.97
N LEU A 705 13.79 -46.21 -21.58
CA LEU A 705 14.58 -45.95 -22.79
C LEU A 705 16.07 -46.25 -22.57
N LEU A 706 16.63 -45.77 -21.46
CA LEU A 706 18.04 -46.03 -21.11
C LEU A 706 18.31 -47.51 -20.89
N THR A 707 17.38 -48.24 -20.25
CA THR A 707 17.49 -49.68 -20.03
C THR A 707 17.53 -50.43 -21.36
N LEU A 708 16.59 -50.14 -22.27
CA LEU A 708 16.55 -50.73 -23.61
C LEU A 708 17.82 -50.44 -24.42
N LEU A 709 18.37 -49.23 -24.32
CA LEU A 709 19.63 -48.86 -24.98
C LEU A 709 20.82 -49.65 -24.42
N VAL A 710 20.89 -49.83 -23.10
CA VAL A 710 21.95 -50.60 -22.43
C VAL A 710 21.86 -52.09 -22.79
N GLU A 711 20.66 -52.67 -22.80
CA GLU A 711 20.42 -54.06 -23.18
C GLU A 711 20.85 -54.32 -24.63
N ARG A 712 20.48 -53.43 -25.56
CA ARG A 712 20.91 -53.51 -26.96
C ARG A 712 22.44 -53.48 -27.10
N PHE A 713 23.10 -52.59 -26.35
CA PHE A 713 24.56 -52.48 -26.39
C PHE A 713 25.26 -53.69 -25.74
N SER A 714 24.67 -54.25 -24.68
CA SER A 714 25.22 -55.40 -23.95
C SER A 714 25.03 -56.69 -24.75
N GLY A 715 23.87 -56.88 -25.38
CA GLY A 715 23.59 -58.00 -26.29
C GLY A 715 24.51 -58.01 -27.52
N SER A 716 24.88 -56.83 -28.03
CA SER A 716 25.85 -56.66 -29.11
C SER A 716 27.30 -57.02 -28.74
N LYS A 717 27.65 -57.17 -27.46
CA LYS A 717 28.99 -57.61 -27.02
C LYS A 717 29.08 -59.12 -26.74
N THR A 718 27.94 -59.79 -26.65
CA THR A 718 27.85 -61.23 -26.39
C THR A 718 27.56 -62.07 -27.64
N ALA A 719 27.22 -61.41 -28.75
CA ALA A 719 27.17 -61.99 -30.11
C ALA A 719 28.41 -61.56 -30.88
#